data_AF-A0A4U7KVD6-F1
#
_entry.id   AF-A0A4U7KVD6-F1
#
_cell.length_a   1.000
_cell.length_b   1.000
_cell.length_c   1.000
_cell.angle_alpha   90.00
_cell.angle_beta   90.00
_cell.angle_gamma   90.00
#
_symmetry.space_group_name_H-M   'P 1'
#
loop_
_entity.id
_entity.type
_entity.pdbx_description
1 polymer ?
#
loop_
_entity_poly.entity_id
_entity_poly.type
_entity_poly.pdbx_seq_one_letter_code
_entity_poly.pdbx_strand_id
1 'polypeptide(L)'
;MSLPKPPSDARYRVSTVTLEIPLAEPIKQDSTSPYTYQEGGTTKPILTTDTVLLTIYYPTSVSQEKTDGRTLDWLEAPKLRSIGGLLKYAGISKYLAIPIILPAYSVVGQKLPVLVDAPIASDSPSEGFPVAVFSHGMGGTRTTYSAYCTSLAGAGIIVAAVEHRDGSSSSTTIHHPVAQDGKGSSGLFRWFYGGSNGVDNKLYVRPDEVDGKPEPLDVRRAQVEFRRREVLAAFDVLKDISAGKGCALVDSCTRSQRDDAMTRERRSKLLADFSGKLKMQDTWLIGHSFGGSTAIQALRHTDCPFSQALVLDPWVEPIPITGIDVVPVSKPLYTINSEDFTQWKTHMDDVATIARESKSSTGGKGWLLTIGAEGTEKPEATGATQVAPPSRLVIVHDMFGTLFGLSACIEALISLFPDQLEQAQGVPEIVPELVVMDWFHGTQRDFTYSSVCGQYKPIGEVFKGTLPRVLLQAGILPKQNAKGKPLTQAGSFQNDGPAEKALENPFDPVVVETMMKALSQLQPRPGMVDALTKIYRDRDGKGRLPPGVDKVDVWAATNGSLQLGRSSFLRVLGDSDGADLDSQAARSGRSDKDNAVGAGVGLFSCDEIGTAKPDPKVYAEVLRRIQAEPVEASAATKEYQGIWFVASHTWDTFAAKLAGFRTAWVTYEEFYSCPSVYGTPDVVGRNLEEIAEKILAFERDLGSKANQTPVKAWTYHKEQQEQTNKASQHTSFSDFPFLLPNMAKFVGTVPSQSILEVNSNITKRMILQGKREESDGVFTGLKGDKDAQEWRIWKEGKAQPKELDASAIGSDGHRVGRLIVHAL
;
A
#
# COMPACT_ATOMS: atom_id res chain seq x y z
N MET A 1 2.45 -14.43 15.12
CA MET A 1 2.08 -15.48 14.15
C MET A 1 3.26 -16.41 13.97
N SER A 2 3.06 -17.65 13.52
CA SER A 2 4.15 -18.55 13.08
C SER A 2 4.23 -18.55 11.55
N LEU A 3 5.39 -18.86 10.98
CA LEU A 3 5.50 -19.08 9.53
C LEU A 3 4.48 -20.12 9.05
N PRO A 4 3.99 -20.01 7.80
CA PRO A 4 3.20 -21.06 7.15
C PRO A 4 3.84 -22.44 7.35
N LYS A 5 3.02 -23.42 7.75
CA LYS A 5 3.47 -24.81 7.88
C LYS A 5 3.30 -25.53 6.53
N PRO A 6 4.16 -26.52 6.23
CA PRO A 6 3.96 -27.40 5.09
C PRO A 6 2.60 -28.10 5.18
N PRO A 7 2.01 -28.50 4.04
CA PRO A 7 0.79 -29.30 4.01
C PRO A 7 0.96 -30.57 4.86
N SER A 8 -0.08 -30.97 5.60
CA SER A 8 -0.05 -32.15 6.47
C SER A 8 0.06 -33.47 5.70
N ASP A 9 -0.29 -33.46 4.41
CA ASP A 9 -0.24 -34.58 3.47
C ASP A 9 1.05 -34.64 2.64
N ALA A 10 2.07 -33.85 2.99
CA ALA A 10 3.35 -33.86 2.30
C ALA A 10 3.94 -35.29 2.25
N ARG A 11 4.24 -35.78 1.03
CA ARG A 11 4.83 -37.10 0.78
C ARG A 11 6.19 -37.26 1.47
N TYR A 12 6.98 -36.21 1.49
CA TYR A 12 8.30 -36.16 2.07
C TYR A 12 8.37 -35.09 3.17
N ARG A 13 9.20 -35.33 4.18
CA ARG A 13 9.71 -34.22 4.99
C ARG A 13 10.69 -33.42 4.15
N VAL A 14 10.95 -32.19 4.55
CA VAL A 14 11.84 -31.29 3.82
C VAL A 14 13.09 -31.02 4.63
N SER A 15 14.22 -31.10 3.95
CA SER A 15 15.52 -30.67 4.46
C SER A 15 16.09 -29.56 3.57
N THR A 16 17.02 -28.81 4.13
CA THR A 16 17.72 -27.72 3.44
C THR A 16 19.23 -27.88 3.55
N VAL A 17 19.94 -27.38 2.54
CA VAL A 17 21.38 -27.17 2.56
C VAL A 17 21.67 -25.83 1.89
N THR A 18 22.47 -24.98 2.54
CA THR A 18 22.87 -23.68 2.01
C THR A 18 24.31 -23.76 1.52
N LEU A 19 24.54 -23.32 0.28
CA LEU A 19 25.85 -23.31 -0.35
C LEU A 19 26.18 -21.91 -0.84
N GLU A 20 27.43 -21.48 -0.61
CA GLU A 20 28.01 -20.29 -1.20
C GLU A 20 29.25 -20.70 -1.99
N ILE A 21 29.12 -20.75 -3.30
CA ILE A 21 30.14 -21.35 -4.18
C ILE A 21 30.89 -20.24 -4.93
N PRO A 22 32.23 -20.25 -4.92
CA PRO A 22 33.05 -19.37 -5.75
C PRO A 22 32.71 -19.53 -7.22
N LEU A 23 32.55 -18.41 -7.91
CA LEU A 23 32.39 -18.38 -9.35
C LEU A 23 33.76 -18.54 -10.02
N ALA A 24 33.81 -19.29 -11.13
CA ALA A 24 35.04 -19.42 -11.93
C ALA A 24 35.52 -18.04 -12.43
N GLU A 25 34.58 -17.19 -12.83
CA GLU A 25 34.82 -15.79 -13.15
C GLU A 25 33.82 -14.92 -12.39
N PRO A 26 34.25 -13.84 -11.72
CA PRO A 26 33.34 -12.93 -11.05
C PRO A 26 32.33 -12.30 -12.02
N ILE A 27 31.06 -12.28 -11.64
CA ILE A 27 30.02 -11.55 -12.38
C ILE A 27 30.22 -10.06 -12.08
N LYS A 28 30.32 -9.26 -13.14
CA LYS A 28 30.45 -7.80 -13.09
C LYS A 28 29.51 -7.18 -14.14
N GLN A 29 29.19 -5.91 -13.97
CA GLN A 29 28.45 -5.16 -14.99
C GLN A 29 29.23 -5.08 -16.30
N ASP A 30 28.57 -5.37 -17.41
CA ASP A 30 29.12 -5.27 -18.76
C ASP A 30 29.06 -3.81 -19.26
N SER A 31 29.72 -2.90 -18.53
CA SER A 31 29.80 -1.46 -18.83
C SER A 31 31.17 -0.89 -18.46
N THR A 32 31.68 0.04 -19.26
CA THR A 32 32.91 0.80 -18.96
C THR A 32 32.73 1.77 -17.79
N SER A 33 31.48 2.13 -17.46
CA SER A 33 31.10 2.96 -16.31
C SER A 33 30.13 2.17 -15.43
N PRO A 34 30.63 1.37 -14.47
CA PRO A 34 29.78 0.54 -13.61
C PRO A 34 28.97 1.41 -12.64
N TYR A 35 27.77 0.97 -12.29
CA TYR A 35 26.97 1.64 -11.27
C TYR A 35 27.60 1.47 -9.90
N THR A 36 27.77 2.60 -9.20
CA THR A 36 28.33 2.66 -7.85
C THR A 36 27.37 3.35 -6.88
N TYR A 37 27.61 3.18 -5.59
CA TYR A 37 26.87 3.88 -4.53
C TYR A 37 27.80 4.16 -3.34
N GLN A 38 27.43 5.13 -2.52
CA GLN A 38 28.16 5.48 -1.30
C GLN A 38 27.70 4.64 -0.10
N GLU A 39 28.63 3.93 0.54
CA GLU A 39 28.38 3.22 1.79
C GLU A 39 29.51 3.50 2.79
N GLY A 40 29.18 4.09 3.93
CA GLY A 40 30.17 4.40 4.97
C GLY A 40 31.31 5.31 4.51
N GLY A 41 31.04 6.21 3.56
CA GLY A 41 32.05 7.11 2.98
C GLY A 41 32.95 6.46 1.91
N THR A 42 32.62 5.24 1.47
CA THR A 42 33.35 4.52 0.42
C THR A 42 32.44 4.30 -0.79
N THR A 43 32.96 4.58 -1.98
CA THR A 43 32.31 4.24 -3.25
C THR A 43 32.40 2.73 -3.49
N LYS A 44 31.27 2.04 -3.58
CA LYS A 44 31.21 0.60 -3.88
C LYS A 44 30.48 0.33 -5.20
N PRO A 45 30.94 -0.61 -6.04
CA PRO A 45 30.16 -1.10 -7.18
C PRO A 45 28.92 -1.88 -6.73
N ILE A 46 27.81 -1.69 -7.44
CA ILE A 46 26.53 -2.35 -7.14
C ILE A 46 26.49 -3.75 -7.75
N LEU A 47 26.81 -3.86 -9.03
CA LEU A 47 26.66 -5.08 -9.82
C LEU A 47 27.99 -5.84 -9.91
N THR A 48 28.41 -6.44 -8.79
CA THR A 48 29.57 -7.33 -8.73
C THR A 48 29.40 -8.42 -7.69
N THR A 49 29.84 -9.64 -8.01
CA THR A 49 30.02 -10.75 -7.07
C THR A 49 31.03 -11.76 -7.58
N ASP A 50 31.74 -12.44 -6.67
CA ASP A 50 32.69 -13.53 -6.93
C ASP A 50 32.16 -14.90 -6.50
N THR A 51 30.95 -14.95 -5.96
CA THR A 51 30.31 -16.14 -5.41
C THR A 51 28.81 -16.15 -5.74
N VAL A 52 28.20 -17.33 -5.81
CA VAL A 52 26.75 -17.54 -5.89
C VAL A 52 26.25 -18.15 -4.57
N LEU A 53 25.16 -17.60 -4.02
CA LEU A 53 24.53 -18.11 -2.80
C LEU A 53 23.15 -18.69 -3.11
N LEU A 54 22.92 -19.92 -2.65
CA LEU A 54 21.65 -20.61 -2.80
C LEU A 54 21.30 -21.46 -1.59
N THR A 55 20.01 -21.68 -1.36
CA THR A 55 19.51 -22.71 -0.44
C THR A 55 18.70 -23.72 -1.22
N ILE A 56 19.11 -24.98 -1.12
CA ILE A 56 18.45 -26.10 -1.78
C ILE A 56 17.46 -26.70 -0.79
N TYR A 57 16.17 -26.70 -1.15
CA TYR A 57 15.08 -27.38 -0.46
C TYR A 57 14.87 -28.73 -1.15
N TYR A 58 14.88 -29.83 -0.40
CA TYR A 58 14.82 -31.17 -0.99
C TYR A 58 14.08 -32.19 -0.09
N PRO A 59 13.52 -33.25 -0.68
CA PRO A 59 12.83 -34.31 0.05
C PRO A 59 13.78 -35.14 0.92
N THR A 60 13.33 -35.49 2.13
CA THR A 60 14.01 -36.40 3.05
C THR A 60 13.03 -37.36 3.70
N SER A 61 13.48 -38.59 3.96
CA SER A 61 12.68 -39.65 4.60
C SER A 61 12.90 -39.75 6.12
N VAL A 62 13.71 -38.85 6.71
CA VAL A 62 14.10 -38.93 8.12
C VAL A 62 13.01 -38.42 9.07
N SER A 63 12.42 -39.33 9.84
CA SER A 63 11.47 -39.05 10.93
C SER A 63 12.18 -38.72 12.26
N GLN A 64 12.88 -37.59 12.30
CA GLN A 64 13.25 -36.83 13.52
C GLN A 64 14.09 -37.44 14.67
N GLU A 65 14.51 -38.70 14.72
CA GLU A 65 15.19 -39.17 15.95
C GLU A 65 16.66 -38.76 16.12
N LYS A 66 17.38 -38.28 15.09
CA LYS A 66 18.79 -37.86 15.22
C LYS A 66 19.22 -36.75 14.25
N THR A 67 18.62 -35.57 14.33
CA THR A 67 19.26 -34.36 13.79
C THR A 67 19.88 -33.55 14.93
N ASP A 68 21.00 -32.91 14.66
CA ASP A 68 21.83 -32.12 15.58
C ASP A 68 21.16 -30.83 16.15
N GLY A 69 19.83 -30.72 16.05
CA GLY A 69 19.07 -29.57 16.51
C GLY A 69 19.26 -28.29 15.68
N ARG A 70 20.00 -28.32 14.56
CA ARG A 70 20.20 -27.14 13.71
C ARG A 70 18.91 -26.78 12.96
N THR A 71 18.54 -25.51 13.04
CA THR A 71 17.37 -24.94 12.36
C THR A 71 17.79 -23.71 11.57
N LEU A 72 17.36 -23.61 10.32
CA LEU A 72 17.63 -22.44 9.49
C LEU A 72 16.76 -21.26 9.94
N ASP A 73 17.37 -20.09 10.15
CA ASP A 73 16.64 -18.86 10.40
C ASP A 73 15.91 -18.41 9.13
N TRP A 74 14.67 -17.93 9.28
CA TRP A 74 13.97 -17.28 8.17
C TRP A 74 14.64 -15.97 7.78
N LEU A 75 15.07 -15.19 8.78
CA LEU A 75 15.86 -13.98 8.58
C LEU A 75 17.34 -14.26 8.91
N GLU A 76 18.19 -14.26 7.89
CA GLU A 76 19.61 -14.51 8.08
C GLU A 76 20.32 -13.39 8.87
N ALA A 77 21.33 -13.79 9.64
CA ALA A 77 22.23 -12.88 10.34
C ALA A 77 23.14 -12.09 9.37
N PRO A 78 23.47 -10.82 9.66
CA PRO A 78 23.08 -10.06 10.85
C PRO A 78 21.63 -9.56 10.78
N LYS A 79 20.77 -10.02 11.70
CA LYS A 79 19.30 -9.87 11.58
C LYS A 79 18.86 -8.41 11.56
N LEU A 80 19.53 -7.54 12.30
CA LEU A 80 19.26 -6.10 12.32
C LEU A 80 19.57 -5.43 10.97
N ARG A 81 20.58 -5.93 10.23
CA ARG A 81 20.88 -5.44 8.89
C ARG A 81 19.80 -5.88 7.89
N SER A 82 19.33 -7.12 8.00
CA SER A 82 18.21 -7.63 7.19
C SER A 82 16.93 -6.83 7.44
N ILE A 83 16.60 -6.51 8.70
CA ILE A 83 15.49 -5.58 9.01
C ILE A 83 15.74 -4.19 8.43
N GLY A 84 16.94 -3.64 8.58
CA GLY A 84 17.30 -2.34 8.01
C GLY A 84 17.10 -2.29 6.49
N GLY A 85 17.49 -3.35 5.80
CA GLY A 85 17.26 -3.54 4.37
C GLY A 85 15.79 -3.59 3.98
N LEU A 86 14.96 -4.29 4.76
CA LEU A 86 13.51 -4.34 4.55
C LEU A 86 12.83 -2.99 4.78
N LEU A 87 13.19 -2.28 5.85
CA LEU A 87 12.69 -0.93 6.11
C LEU A 87 13.09 0.03 4.99
N LYS A 88 14.33 -0.10 4.51
CA LYS A 88 14.86 0.67 3.39
C LYS A 88 14.09 0.37 2.10
N TYR A 89 13.75 -0.89 1.82
CA TYR A 89 12.88 -1.26 0.71
C TYR A 89 11.47 -0.64 0.86
N ALA A 90 10.89 -0.70 2.05
CA ALA A 90 9.54 -0.18 2.35
C ALA A 90 9.41 1.36 2.39
N GLY A 91 10.48 2.12 2.10
CA GLY A 91 10.43 3.59 2.17
C GLY A 91 10.53 4.18 3.58
N ILE A 92 10.67 3.35 4.63
CA ILE A 92 10.55 3.77 6.03
C ILE A 92 11.91 4.25 6.56
N SER A 93 11.96 5.48 7.10
CA SER A 93 13.18 6.03 7.71
C SER A 93 13.60 5.23 8.95
N LYS A 94 14.91 4.97 9.08
CA LYS A 94 15.49 4.26 10.24
C LYS A 94 15.19 4.94 11.60
N TYR A 95 14.89 6.24 11.60
CA TYR A 95 14.54 7.00 12.81
C TYR A 95 13.06 6.87 13.20
N LEU A 96 12.18 6.54 12.25
CA LEU A 96 10.76 6.22 12.48
C LEU A 96 10.54 4.73 12.79
N ALA A 97 11.61 3.94 12.85
CA ALA A 97 11.55 2.48 12.95
C ALA A 97 11.25 1.96 14.36
N ILE A 98 11.39 2.77 15.43
CA ILE A 98 11.26 2.29 16.82
C ILE A 98 9.89 1.63 17.12
N PRO A 99 8.74 2.17 16.69
CA PRO A 99 7.43 1.51 16.85
C PRO A 99 7.24 0.26 15.97
N ILE A 100 8.02 0.12 14.88
CA ILE A 100 7.95 -0.99 13.91
C ILE A 100 8.92 -2.13 14.29
N ILE A 101 10.05 -1.78 14.91
CA ILE A 101 11.07 -2.73 15.39
C ILE A 101 10.50 -3.62 16.51
N LEU A 102 9.62 -3.09 17.37
CA LEU A 102 9.00 -3.84 18.47
C LEU A 102 8.16 -5.06 17.99
N PRO A 103 7.24 -4.92 17.01
CA PRO A 103 6.61 -6.07 16.36
C PRO A 103 7.59 -6.95 15.57
N ALA A 104 8.61 -6.36 14.91
CA ALA A 104 9.59 -7.08 14.12
C ALA A 104 10.49 -8.03 14.95
N TYR A 105 10.65 -7.79 16.26
CA TYR A 105 11.34 -8.72 17.17
C TYR A 105 10.72 -10.12 17.19
N SER A 106 9.39 -10.23 17.01
CA SER A 106 8.72 -11.54 16.90
C SER A 106 9.13 -12.34 15.66
N VAL A 107 9.69 -11.66 14.65
CA VAL A 107 10.17 -12.23 13.39
C VAL A 107 11.67 -12.55 13.43
N VAL A 108 12.46 -11.81 14.20
CA VAL A 108 13.90 -12.05 14.43
C VAL A 108 14.15 -13.49 14.93
N GLY A 109 13.24 -14.07 15.71
CA GLY A 109 13.38 -15.43 16.25
C GLY A 109 12.85 -16.56 15.36
N GLN A 110 12.25 -16.26 14.19
CA GLN A 110 11.56 -17.29 13.40
C GLN A 110 12.53 -18.23 12.71
N LYS A 111 12.25 -19.53 12.86
CA LYS A 111 12.96 -20.63 12.23
C LYS A 111 12.09 -21.27 11.16
N LEU A 112 12.70 -21.69 10.06
CA LEU A 112 12.00 -22.45 9.04
C LEU A 112 11.58 -23.83 9.59
N PRO A 113 10.36 -24.31 9.29
CA PRO A 113 9.87 -25.62 9.75
C PRO A 113 10.43 -26.78 8.88
N VAL A 114 11.75 -26.79 8.67
CA VAL A 114 12.47 -27.76 7.83
C VAL A 114 13.69 -28.32 8.58
N LEU A 115 14.15 -29.49 8.18
CA LEU A 115 15.42 -30.05 8.64
C LEU A 115 16.60 -29.34 7.95
N VAL A 116 17.79 -29.46 8.55
CA VAL A 116 19.04 -28.95 7.97
C VAL A 116 20.00 -30.11 7.84
N ASP A 117 20.63 -30.23 6.67
CA ASP A 117 21.67 -31.24 6.39
C ASP A 117 21.22 -32.70 6.68
N ALA A 118 19.94 -33.01 6.53
CA ALA A 118 19.42 -34.39 6.60
C ALA A 118 19.56 -35.10 5.24
N PRO A 119 19.82 -36.42 5.19
CA PRO A 119 19.95 -37.17 3.94
C PRO A 119 18.78 -36.97 2.97
N ILE A 120 19.07 -36.89 1.67
CA ILE A 120 18.03 -36.90 0.63
C ILE A 120 17.25 -38.23 0.69
N ALA A 121 15.95 -38.18 0.37
CA ALA A 121 15.09 -39.35 0.34
C ALA A 121 15.70 -40.49 -0.51
N SER A 122 15.64 -41.71 0.03
CA SER A 122 16.24 -42.91 -0.59
C SER A 122 15.37 -43.49 -1.71
N ASP A 123 14.06 -43.28 -1.63
CA ASP A 123 13.05 -43.71 -2.59
C ASP A 123 12.90 -42.71 -3.76
N SER A 124 14.01 -42.36 -4.42
CA SER A 124 13.97 -41.46 -5.56
C SER A 124 13.18 -42.08 -6.73
N PRO A 125 12.43 -41.27 -7.52
CA PRO A 125 11.85 -41.72 -8.78
C PRO A 125 12.91 -42.31 -9.72
N SER A 126 12.51 -43.19 -10.64
CA SER A 126 13.44 -43.84 -11.58
C SER A 126 14.21 -42.85 -12.46
N GLU A 127 13.58 -41.72 -12.80
CA GLU A 127 14.17 -40.62 -13.59
C GLU A 127 14.84 -39.53 -12.72
N GLY A 128 14.96 -39.76 -11.41
CA GLY A 128 15.39 -38.76 -10.44
C GLY A 128 14.30 -37.76 -10.04
N PHE A 129 14.58 -36.95 -9.01
CA PHE A 129 13.71 -35.87 -8.58
C PHE A 129 13.77 -34.70 -9.58
N PRO A 130 12.63 -34.14 -10.00
CA PRO A 130 12.60 -32.90 -10.79
C PRO A 130 13.29 -31.75 -10.07
N VAL A 131 13.90 -30.86 -10.85
CA VAL A 131 14.73 -29.75 -10.32
C VAL A 131 14.20 -28.40 -10.81
N ALA A 132 14.15 -27.44 -9.90
CA ALA A 132 13.83 -26.05 -10.17
C ALA A 132 14.85 -25.09 -9.54
N VAL A 133 15.21 -24.02 -10.25
CA VAL A 133 15.90 -22.85 -9.67
C VAL A 133 14.85 -21.78 -9.40
N PHE A 134 14.87 -21.17 -8.22
CA PHE A 134 13.91 -20.15 -7.82
C PHE A 134 14.58 -18.78 -7.66
N SER A 135 14.01 -17.75 -8.28
CA SER A 135 14.46 -16.37 -8.27
C SER A 135 13.45 -15.45 -7.57
N HIS A 136 13.88 -14.78 -6.50
CA HIS A 136 12.97 -14.00 -5.63
C HIS A 136 12.54 -12.65 -6.23
N GLY A 137 11.47 -12.05 -5.71
CA GLY A 137 11.10 -10.66 -6.02
C GLY A 137 12.06 -9.63 -5.37
N MET A 138 11.90 -8.36 -5.71
CA MET A 138 12.66 -7.27 -5.09
C MET A 138 12.43 -7.20 -3.57
N GLY A 139 13.47 -6.87 -2.81
CA GLY A 139 13.47 -6.93 -1.35
C GLY A 139 13.55 -8.36 -0.80
N GLY A 140 13.30 -9.38 -1.62
CA GLY A 140 13.35 -10.79 -1.26
C GLY A 140 14.76 -11.31 -0.95
N THR A 141 14.79 -12.56 -0.48
CA THR A 141 15.99 -13.36 -0.21
C THR A 141 15.68 -14.83 -0.52
N ARG A 142 16.65 -15.74 -0.38
CA ARG A 142 16.44 -17.19 -0.60
C ARG A 142 15.48 -17.87 0.39
N THR A 143 15.07 -17.19 1.46
CA THR A 143 14.13 -17.69 2.48
C THR A 143 12.78 -16.99 2.48
N THR A 144 12.61 -15.91 1.71
CA THR A 144 11.35 -15.13 1.62
C THR A 144 10.18 -15.93 1.04
N TYR A 145 10.46 -17.00 0.29
CA TYR A 145 9.46 -17.87 -0.34
C TYR A 145 9.56 -19.30 0.21
N SER A 146 10.02 -19.42 1.46
CA SER A 146 10.31 -20.71 2.09
C SER A 146 9.10 -21.62 2.13
N ALA A 147 7.90 -21.09 2.36
CA ALA A 147 6.66 -21.86 2.36
C ALA A 147 6.39 -22.51 1.00
N TYR A 148 6.59 -21.76 -0.09
CA TYR A 148 6.43 -22.24 -1.47
C TYR A 148 7.47 -23.32 -1.80
N CYS A 149 8.75 -23.03 -1.57
CA CYS A 149 9.85 -23.97 -1.81
C CYS A 149 9.69 -25.26 -0.99
N THR A 150 9.24 -25.15 0.26
CA THR A 150 8.99 -26.30 1.14
C THR A 150 7.78 -27.12 0.67
N SER A 151 6.71 -26.49 0.18
CA SER A 151 5.56 -27.19 -0.41
C SER A 151 5.95 -28.03 -1.63
N LEU A 152 6.81 -27.48 -2.51
CA LEU A 152 7.33 -28.21 -3.67
C LEU A 152 8.28 -29.35 -3.26
N ALA A 153 9.20 -29.09 -2.32
CA ALA A 153 10.12 -30.11 -1.81
C ALA A 153 9.41 -31.26 -1.11
N GLY A 154 8.37 -30.98 -0.33
CA GLY A 154 7.55 -32.00 0.32
C GLY A 154 6.78 -32.89 -0.67
N ALA A 155 6.56 -32.43 -1.90
CA ALA A 155 5.97 -33.22 -2.98
C ALA A 155 7.01 -34.00 -3.80
N GLY A 156 8.32 -33.79 -3.57
CA GLY A 156 9.40 -34.48 -4.28
C GLY A 156 10.06 -33.65 -5.39
N ILE A 157 10.07 -32.32 -5.28
CA ILE A 157 10.77 -31.43 -6.24
C ILE A 157 11.98 -30.80 -5.53
N ILE A 158 13.17 -30.88 -6.11
CA ILE A 158 14.36 -30.19 -5.58
C ILE A 158 14.32 -28.73 -6.04
N VAL A 159 14.35 -27.78 -5.10
CA VAL A 159 14.28 -26.35 -5.40
C VAL A 159 15.52 -25.62 -4.88
N ALA A 160 16.32 -25.02 -5.77
CA ALA A 160 17.44 -24.15 -5.43
C ALA A 160 17.02 -22.68 -5.45
N ALA A 161 16.77 -22.09 -4.29
CA ALA A 161 16.45 -20.67 -4.17
C ALA A 161 17.72 -19.83 -4.12
N VAL A 162 17.89 -18.94 -5.09
CA VAL A 162 19.06 -18.04 -5.23
C VAL A 162 18.88 -16.81 -4.34
N GLU A 163 19.95 -16.33 -3.72
CA GLU A 163 20.00 -15.00 -3.10
C GLU A 163 20.83 -14.06 -3.98
N HIS A 164 20.17 -13.04 -4.53
CA HIS A 164 20.78 -12.15 -5.52
C HIS A 164 21.65 -11.06 -4.86
N ARG A 165 22.78 -10.73 -5.50
CA ARG A 165 23.81 -9.80 -4.97
C ARG A 165 23.91 -8.49 -5.75
N ASP A 166 22.91 -8.26 -6.58
CA ASP A 166 22.71 -7.11 -7.46
C ASP A 166 22.22 -5.85 -6.72
N GLY A 167 22.04 -5.93 -5.39
CA GLY A 167 21.47 -4.86 -4.57
C GLY A 167 19.94 -4.82 -4.57
N SER A 168 19.26 -5.83 -5.14
CA SER A 168 17.79 -5.93 -5.08
C SER A 168 17.30 -6.69 -3.84
N SER A 169 18.12 -7.54 -3.23
CA SER A 169 17.81 -8.24 -1.97
C SER A 169 17.72 -7.27 -0.80
N SER A 170 16.87 -7.55 0.19
CA SER A 170 16.82 -6.73 1.42
C SER A 170 18.18 -6.69 2.11
N SER A 171 18.79 -7.85 2.30
CA SER A 171 20.19 -7.99 2.71
C SER A 171 20.75 -9.29 2.17
N THR A 172 22.05 -9.29 1.87
CA THR A 172 22.83 -10.49 1.58
C THR A 172 24.21 -10.37 2.23
N THR A 173 24.77 -11.51 2.65
CA THR A 173 26.12 -11.60 3.20
C THR A 173 26.99 -12.40 2.24
N ILE A 174 28.15 -11.83 1.90
CA ILE A 174 29.09 -12.34 0.91
C ILE A 174 30.36 -12.80 1.64
N HIS A 175 30.67 -14.09 1.55
CA HIS A 175 31.92 -14.65 2.03
C HIS A 175 32.88 -14.84 0.86
N HIS A 176 33.85 -13.93 0.75
CA HIS A 176 34.81 -13.95 -0.34
C HIS A 176 35.80 -15.13 -0.19
N PRO A 177 36.22 -15.77 -1.30
CA PRO A 177 37.23 -16.83 -1.26
C PRO A 177 38.55 -16.34 -0.63
N VAL A 178 39.17 -17.16 0.22
CA VAL A 178 40.49 -16.87 0.80
C VAL A 178 41.56 -17.13 -0.27
N ALA A 179 42.39 -16.14 -0.59
CA ALA A 179 43.48 -16.31 -1.56
C ALA A 179 44.43 -17.45 -1.12
N GLN A 180 44.59 -18.47 -1.97
CA GLN A 180 45.38 -19.67 -1.65
C GLN A 180 46.89 -19.56 -1.92
N ASP A 181 47.39 -18.48 -2.51
CA ASP A 181 48.82 -18.37 -2.84
C ASP A 181 49.47 -17.11 -2.24
N GLY A 182 50.60 -17.33 -1.56
CA GLY A 182 51.54 -16.31 -1.08
C GLY A 182 52.26 -15.51 -2.18
N LYS A 183 51.58 -15.23 -3.28
CA LYS A 183 51.98 -14.33 -4.37
C LYS A 183 50.75 -13.60 -4.93
N GLY A 184 50.07 -12.82 -4.09
CA GLY A 184 49.01 -11.91 -4.50
C GLY A 184 49.49 -10.47 -4.42
N SER A 185 49.42 -9.76 -5.55
CA SER A 185 49.76 -8.35 -5.69
C SER A 185 49.25 -7.49 -4.53
N SER A 186 50.19 -6.72 -4.00
CA SER A 186 50.03 -5.87 -2.83
C SER A 186 48.92 -4.82 -2.99
N GLY A 187 48.13 -4.68 -1.94
CA GLY A 187 47.95 -3.38 -1.29
C GLY A 187 46.79 -2.48 -1.72
N LEU A 188 46.20 -2.62 -2.91
CA LEU A 188 45.22 -1.62 -3.37
C LEU A 188 43.77 -2.14 -3.49
N PHE A 189 43.55 -3.31 -4.11
CA PHE A 189 42.19 -3.86 -4.27
C PHE A 189 41.53 -4.26 -2.94
N ARG A 190 42.30 -4.73 -1.95
CA ARG A 190 41.77 -5.14 -0.63
C ARG A 190 41.41 -3.95 0.27
N TRP A 191 41.98 -2.77 0.01
CA TRP A 191 41.73 -1.55 0.78
C TRP A 191 40.44 -0.83 0.35
N PHE A 192 40.10 -0.86 -0.96
CA PHE A 192 38.89 -0.21 -1.49
C PHE A 192 37.56 -0.83 -1.03
N TYR A 193 37.52 -2.08 -0.57
CA TYR A 193 36.27 -2.78 -0.22
C TYR A 193 35.98 -2.92 1.29
N GLY A 194 36.78 -2.28 2.18
CA GLY A 194 36.35 -1.98 3.55
C GLY A 194 35.81 -3.14 4.43
N GLY A 195 36.30 -4.37 4.27
CA GLY A 195 35.82 -5.54 5.03
C GLY A 195 36.89 -6.25 5.86
N SER A 196 36.75 -6.19 7.19
CA SER A 196 37.40 -7.11 8.13
C SER A 196 37.02 -8.57 7.84
N ASN A 197 37.97 -9.50 7.83
CA ASN A 197 37.79 -10.97 7.74
C ASN A 197 37.11 -11.55 6.47
N GLY A 198 37.14 -10.86 5.33
CA GLY A 198 36.69 -11.42 4.04
C GLY A 198 35.17 -11.66 3.96
N VAL A 199 34.39 -10.94 4.77
CA VAL A 199 32.92 -10.93 4.70
C VAL A 199 32.45 -9.52 4.36
N ASP A 200 31.63 -9.39 3.32
CA ASP A 200 30.88 -8.17 3.02
C ASP A 200 29.39 -8.40 3.29
N ASN A 201 28.66 -7.33 3.58
CA ASN A 201 27.21 -7.40 3.72
C ASN A 201 26.60 -6.26 2.93
N LYS A 202 25.84 -6.62 1.88
CA LYS A 202 25.20 -5.70 0.96
C LYS A 202 23.72 -5.60 1.30
N LEU A 203 23.24 -4.38 1.46
CA LEU A 203 21.83 -4.08 1.68
C LEU A 203 21.14 -3.74 0.36
N TYR A 204 19.81 -3.70 0.39
CA TYR A 204 19.02 -3.13 -0.69
C TYR A 204 19.54 -1.74 -1.08
N VAL A 205 19.77 -1.53 -2.37
CA VAL A 205 20.20 -0.25 -2.94
C VAL A 205 19.04 0.35 -3.71
N ARG A 206 18.63 1.56 -3.33
CA ARG A 206 17.60 2.30 -4.06
C ARG A 206 18.21 3.00 -5.28
N PRO A 207 17.44 3.20 -6.37
CA PRO A 207 17.93 3.92 -7.54
C PRO A 207 18.43 5.33 -7.23
N ASP A 208 17.83 6.01 -6.25
CA ASP A 208 18.26 7.34 -5.81
C ASP A 208 19.58 7.34 -5.02
N GLU A 209 20.12 6.18 -4.63
CA GLU A 209 21.42 6.08 -3.98
C GLU A 209 22.56 5.80 -4.97
N VAL A 210 22.23 5.51 -6.23
CA VAL A 210 23.21 5.23 -7.27
C VAL A 210 23.90 6.53 -7.67
N ASP A 211 25.24 6.51 -7.68
CA ASP A 211 26.07 7.63 -8.11
C ASP A 211 25.76 7.99 -9.57
N GLY A 212 25.78 9.29 -9.89
CA GLY A 212 25.39 9.79 -11.21
C GLY A 212 23.88 9.83 -11.47
N LYS A 213 23.04 9.36 -10.51
CA LYS A 213 21.57 9.41 -10.56
C LYS A 213 21.00 8.94 -11.92
N PRO A 214 21.36 7.73 -12.37
CA PRO A 214 20.84 7.18 -13.63
C PRO A 214 19.31 7.02 -13.58
N GLU A 215 18.71 6.92 -14.76
CA GLU A 215 17.28 6.59 -14.87
C GLU A 215 17.00 5.26 -14.13
N PRO A 216 15.99 5.21 -13.23
CA PRO A 216 15.77 4.05 -12.37
C PRO A 216 15.65 2.73 -13.13
N LEU A 217 14.96 2.71 -14.27
CA LEU A 217 14.76 1.51 -15.07
C LEU A 217 16.05 1.00 -15.72
N ASP A 218 17.05 1.85 -15.97
CA ASP A 218 18.34 1.39 -16.51
C ASP A 218 19.11 0.57 -15.48
N VAL A 219 19.08 1.00 -14.21
CA VAL A 219 19.63 0.21 -13.10
C VAL A 219 18.90 -1.12 -12.99
N ARG A 220 17.56 -1.12 -13.13
CA ARG A 220 16.76 -2.36 -13.05
C ARG A 220 17.05 -3.33 -14.20
N ARG A 221 17.22 -2.84 -15.43
CA ARG A 221 17.61 -3.66 -16.58
C ARG A 221 18.98 -4.32 -16.34
N ALA A 222 19.95 -3.55 -15.87
CA ALA A 222 21.28 -4.08 -15.55
C ALA A 222 21.25 -5.10 -14.40
N GLN A 223 20.40 -4.89 -13.40
CA GLN A 223 20.12 -5.87 -12.35
C GLN A 223 19.53 -7.17 -12.91
N VAL A 224 18.55 -7.12 -13.82
CA VAL A 224 17.97 -8.33 -14.44
C VAL A 224 19.04 -9.17 -15.12
N GLU A 225 19.94 -8.55 -15.89
CA GLU A 225 21.02 -9.27 -16.57
C GLU A 225 22.03 -9.88 -15.58
N PHE A 226 22.38 -9.13 -14.52
CA PHE A 226 23.21 -9.66 -13.44
C PHE A 226 22.56 -10.91 -12.80
N ARG A 227 21.27 -10.83 -12.49
CA ARG A 227 20.50 -11.91 -11.89
C ARG A 227 20.36 -13.12 -12.82
N ARG A 228 20.30 -12.90 -14.14
CA ARG A 228 20.34 -13.98 -15.15
C ARG A 228 21.61 -14.82 -14.97
N ARG A 229 22.77 -14.17 -14.86
CA ARG A 229 24.06 -14.86 -14.65
C ARG A 229 24.11 -15.60 -13.32
N GLU A 230 23.49 -15.08 -12.27
CA GLU A 230 23.40 -15.77 -10.97
C GLU A 230 22.52 -17.03 -11.02
N VAL A 231 21.37 -17.01 -11.72
CA VAL A 231 20.54 -18.22 -11.85
C VAL A 231 21.19 -19.29 -12.72
N LEU A 232 22.01 -18.90 -13.71
CA LEU A 232 22.85 -19.82 -14.48
C LEU A 232 23.93 -20.46 -13.61
N ALA A 233 24.62 -19.68 -12.78
CA ALA A 233 25.59 -20.22 -11.84
C ALA A 233 24.94 -21.19 -10.83
N ALA A 234 23.72 -20.89 -10.37
CA ALA A 234 22.97 -21.81 -9.50
C ALA A 234 22.61 -23.13 -10.22
N PHE A 235 22.28 -23.07 -11.51
CA PHE A 235 22.09 -24.26 -12.33
C PHE A 235 23.37 -25.10 -12.43
N ASP A 236 24.53 -24.47 -12.63
CA ASP A 236 25.82 -25.17 -12.68
C ASP A 236 26.16 -25.87 -11.36
N VAL A 237 25.83 -25.26 -10.21
CA VAL A 237 25.97 -25.93 -8.91
C VAL A 237 25.13 -27.21 -8.84
N LEU A 238 23.87 -27.17 -9.28
CA LEU A 238 22.99 -28.35 -9.32
C LEU A 238 23.50 -29.43 -10.28
N LYS A 239 24.01 -29.02 -11.45
CA LYS A 239 24.65 -29.90 -12.43
C LYS A 239 25.88 -30.60 -11.84
N ASP A 240 26.71 -29.88 -11.11
CA ASP A 240 27.89 -30.45 -10.45
C ASP A 240 27.52 -31.40 -9.29
N ILE A 241 26.48 -31.09 -8.52
CA ILE A 241 25.90 -32.01 -7.52
C ILE A 241 25.43 -33.30 -8.22
N SER A 242 24.66 -33.17 -9.30
CA SER A 242 24.14 -34.30 -10.07
C SER A 242 25.25 -35.18 -10.66
N ALA A 243 26.40 -34.58 -11.00
CA ALA A 243 27.58 -35.25 -11.53
C ALA A 243 28.50 -35.85 -10.45
N GLY A 244 28.07 -35.86 -9.18
CA GLY A 244 28.83 -36.45 -8.08
C GLY A 244 29.98 -35.58 -7.55
N LYS A 245 30.02 -34.28 -7.87
CA LYS A 245 31.05 -33.33 -7.39
C LYS A 245 30.71 -32.70 -6.04
N GLY A 246 29.80 -33.31 -5.27
CA GLY A 246 29.33 -32.80 -3.98
C GLY A 246 30.46 -32.47 -3.00
N CYS A 247 31.47 -33.35 -2.87
CA CYS A 247 32.62 -33.11 -1.99
C CYS A 247 33.40 -31.85 -2.37
N ALA A 248 33.70 -31.67 -3.66
CA ALA A 248 34.44 -30.49 -4.15
C ALA A 248 33.66 -29.19 -3.92
N LEU A 249 32.34 -29.22 -4.07
CA LEU A 249 31.47 -28.09 -3.75
C LEU A 249 31.48 -27.74 -2.26
N VAL A 250 31.49 -28.74 -1.36
CA VAL A 250 31.58 -28.49 0.09
C VAL A 250 32.95 -27.91 0.48
N ASP A 251 34.03 -28.41 -0.11
CA ASP A 251 35.39 -27.93 0.17
C ASP A 251 35.62 -26.49 -0.33
N SER A 252 35.02 -26.15 -1.47
CA SER A 252 35.07 -24.79 -2.04
C SER A 252 34.05 -23.82 -1.43
N CYS A 253 33.01 -24.33 -0.74
CA CYS A 253 31.96 -23.50 -0.17
C CYS A 253 32.52 -22.53 0.88
N THR A 254 32.47 -21.23 0.60
CA THR A 254 33.12 -20.19 1.42
C THR A 254 32.48 -20.04 2.80
N ARG A 255 31.21 -20.47 2.95
CA ARG A 255 30.53 -20.58 4.25
C ARG A 255 30.98 -21.81 5.02
N SER A 256 31.00 -22.98 4.37
CA SER A 256 31.36 -24.24 4.99
C SER A 256 32.84 -24.31 5.39
N GLN A 257 33.73 -23.54 4.76
CA GLN A 257 35.15 -23.42 5.17
C GLN A 257 35.32 -22.93 6.61
N ARG A 258 34.30 -22.33 7.20
CA ARG A 258 34.28 -21.87 8.61
C ARG A 258 33.67 -22.90 9.56
N ASP A 259 33.04 -23.94 9.03
CA ASP A 259 32.50 -25.04 9.81
C ASP A 259 33.63 -26.00 10.24
N ASP A 260 33.39 -26.73 11.35
CA ASP A 260 34.31 -27.76 11.81
C ASP A 260 34.44 -28.91 10.77
N ALA A 261 35.57 -29.62 10.82
CA ALA A 261 35.89 -30.67 9.84
C ALA A 261 34.82 -31.77 9.77
N MET A 262 34.19 -32.11 10.90
CA MET A 262 33.15 -33.13 10.97
C MET A 262 31.85 -32.65 10.31
N THR A 263 31.47 -31.37 10.48
CA THR A 263 30.35 -30.77 9.74
C THR A 263 30.60 -30.79 8.22
N ARG A 264 31.81 -30.43 7.78
CA ARG A 264 32.18 -30.49 6.35
C ARG A 264 32.13 -31.92 5.81
N GLU A 265 32.72 -32.89 6.51
CA GLU A 265 32.69 -34.29 6.10
C GLU A 265 31.25 -34.83 5.99
N ARG A 266 30.38 -34.48 6.95
CA ARG A 266 28.96 -34.85 6.91
C ARG A 266 28.26 -34.24 5.69
N ARG A 267 28.48 -32.96 5.40
CA ARG A 267 27.91 -32.31 4.19
C ARG A 267 28.44 -32.92 2.90
N SER A 268 29.71 -33.30 2.85
CA SER A 268 30.29 -33.97 1.68
C SER A 268 29.62 -35.31 1.42
N LYS A 269 29.42 -36.13 2.47
CA LYS A 269 28.66 -37.39 2.39
C LYS A 269 27.21 -37.15 1.97
N LEU A 270 26.57 -36.14 2.58
CA LEU A 270 25.20 -35.73 2.23
C LEU A 270 25.07 -35.37 0.75
N LEU A 271 25.92 -34.49 0.20
CA LEU A 271 25.84 -34.09 -1.21
C LEU A 271 26.27 -35.20 -2.17
N ALA A 272 27.13 -36.13 -1.75
CA ALA A 272 27.45 -37.30 -2.56
C ALA A 272 26.20 -38.17 -2.81
N ASP A 273 25.28 -38.26 -1.84
CA ASP A 273 24.04 -39.03 -1.96
C ASP A 273 23.04 -38.45 -2.99
N PHE A 274 23.27 -37.23 -3.49
CA PHE A 274 22.45 -36.60 -4.53
C PHE A 274 22.85 -37.05 -5.94
N SER A 275 24.04 -37.63 -6.10
CA SER A 275 24.57 -38.08 -7.39
C SER A 275 23.57 -39.03 -8.07
N GLY A 276 23.21 -38.71 -9.32
CA GLY A 276 22.25 -39.49 -10.09
C GLY A 276 20.78 -39.40 -9.64
N LYS A 277 20.44 -38.58 -8.64
CA LYS A 277 19.05 -38.40 -8.16
C LYS A 277 18.37 -37.12 -8.66
N LEU A 278 19.03 -36.32 -9.50
CA LEU A 278 18.51 -35.05 -10.03
C LEU A 278 18.16 -35.22 -11.51
N LYS A 279 16.92 -34.89 -11.88
CA LYS A 279 16.46 -34.88 -13.28
C LYS A 279 16.91 -33.59 -13.98
N MET A 280 18.14 -33.58 -14.48
CA MET A 280 18.78 -32.38 -15.07
C MET A 280 18.38 -32.08 -16.53
N GLN A 281 17.63 -32.95 -17.22
CA GLN A 281 17.24 -32.76 -18.63
C GLN A 281 15.95 -31.94 -18.81
N ASP A 282 15.23 -31.67 -17.73
CA ASP A 282 13.88 -31.07 -17.75
C ASP A 282 13.72 -30.05 -16.60
N THR A 283 14.74 -29.20 -16.45
CA THR A 283 14.84 -28.26 -15.33
C THR A 283 13.98 -27.03 -15.51
N TRP A 284 13.44 -26.53 -14.40
CA TRP A 284 12.57 -25.36 -14.35
C TRP A 284 13.29 -24.12 -13.83
N LEU A 285 12.98 -22.97 -14.40
CA LEU A 285 13.25 -21.67 -13.77
C LEU A 285 11.94 -21.10 -13.25
N ILE A 286 11.88 -20.81 -11.95
CA ILE A 286 10.70 -20.23 -11.31
C ILE A 286 11.06 -18.84 -10.80
N GLY A 287 10.24 -17.84 -11.08
CA GLY A 287 10.53 -16.45 -10.69
C GLY A 287 9.28 -15.70 -10.24
N HIS A 288 9.38 -14.94 -9.15
CA HIS A 288 8.29 -14.06 -8.70
C HIS A 288 8.65 -12.58 -8.88
N SER A 289 7.71 -11.75 -9.35
CA SER A 289 7.91 -10.30 -9.51
C SER A 289 9.17 -9.99 -10.31
N PHE A 290 10.17 -9.33 -9.70
CA PHE A 290 11.44 -9.06 -10.36
C PHE A 290 12.19 -10.34 -10.77
N GLY A 291 12.00 -11.45 -10.05
CA GLY A 291 12.52 -12.76 -10.46
C GLY A 291 11.78 -13.34 -11.67
N GLY A 292 10.54 -12.92 -11.91
CA GLY A 292 9.81 -13.21 -13.14
C GLY A 292 10.46 -12.55 -14.35
N SER A 293 10.90 -11.29 -14.23
CA SER A 293 11.69 -10.61 -15.26
C SER A 293 13.01 -11.34 -15.53
N THR A 294 13.71 -11.78 -14.47
CA THR A 294 14.93 -12.59 -14.58
C THR A 294 14.68 -13.89 -15.36
N ALA A 295 13.57 -14.58 -15.08
CA ALA A 295 13.23 -15.81 -15.77
C ALA A 295 12.90 -15.58 -17.25
N ILE A 296 12.07 -14.58 -17.56
CA ILE A 296 11.75 -14.20 -18.94
C ILE A 296 13.02 -13.83 -19.70
N GLN A 297 13.88 -12.99 -19.11
CA GLN A 297 15.13 -12.59 -19.73
C GLN A 297 16.05 -13.80 -19.96
N ALA A 298 16.18 -14.72 -18.99
CA ALA A 298 16.97 -15.94 -19.18
C ALA A 298 16.50 -16.76 -20.40
N LEU A 299 15.19 -16.94 -20.59
CA LEU A 299 14.63 -17.74 -21.68
C LEU A 299 14.78 -17.11 -23.08
N ARG A 300 15.16 -15.83 -23.16
CA ARG A 300 15.49 -15.15 -24.43
C ARG A 300 16.88 -15.50 -24.93
N HIS A 301 17.77 -16.01 -24.08
CA HIS A 301 19.12 -16.37 -24.50
C HIS A 301 19.21 -17.85 -24.91
N THR A 302 19.98 -18.11 -25.96
CA THR A 302 20.20 -19.45 -26.52
C THR A 302 21.04 -20.35 -25.59
N ASP A 303 21.86 -19.75 -24.73
CA ASP A 303 22.69 -20.44 -23.72
C ASP A 303 21.89 -20.85 -22.47
N CYS A 304 20.61 -20.49 -22.39
CA CYS A 304 19.75 -20.83 -21.25
C CYS A 304 19.65 -22.35 -21.09
N PRO A 305 20.00 -22.94 -19.93
CA PRO A 305 19.95 -24.37 -19.72
C PRO A 305 18.57 -24.87 -19.28
N PHE A 306 17.70 -23.97 -18.82
CA PHE A 306 16.35 -24.32 -18.36
C PHE A 306 15.45 -24.70 -19.52
N SER A 307 14.68 -25.77 -19.39
CA SER A 307 13.79 -26.25 -20.46
C SER A 307 12.52 -25.41 -20.56
N GLN A 308 12.10 -24.80 -19.45
CA GLN A 308 10.89 -23.98 -19.33
C GLN A 308 10.95 -23.06 -18.10
N ALA A 309 10.04 -22.08 -18.04
CA ALA A 309 9.87 -21.24 -16.87
C ALA A 309 8.42 -21.10 -16.40
N LEU A 310 8.26 -20.95 -15.10
CA LEU A 310 7.02 -20.52 -14.45
C LEU A 310 7.26 -19.17 -13.78
N VAL A 311 6.52 -18.15 -14.18
CA VAL A 311 6.62 -16.81 -13.61
C VAL A 311 5.34 -16.43 -12.86
N LEU A 312 5.53 -15.87 -11.68
CA LEU A 312 4.49 -15.59 -10.70
C LEU A 312 4.44 -14.07 -10.51
N ASP A 313 3.36 -13.41 -10.96
CA ASP A 313 3.23 -11.96 -11.00
C ASP A 313 4.50 -11.26 -11.54
N PRO A 314 4.98 -11.59 -12.76
CA PRO A 314 6.22 -11.04 -13.29
C PRO A 314 6.12 -9.52 -13.46
N TRP A 315 7.09 -8.76 -12.93
CA TRP A 315 7.20 -7.33 -13.20
C TRP A 315 7.98 -7.11 -14.51
N VAL A 316 7.31 -6.69 -15.59
CA VAL A 316 7.93 -6.71 -16.94
C VAL A 316 8.51 -5.38 -17.43
N GLU A 317 8.30 -4.25 -16.76
CA GLU A 317 8.96 -2.98 -17.17
C GLU A 317 10.49 -3.02 -17.25
N PRO A 318 11.22 -3.77 -16.38
CA PRO A 318 12.67 -3.84 -16.45
C PRO A 318 13.23 -4.65 -17.61
N ILE A 319 12.39 -5.16 -18.51
CA ILE A 319 12.81 -5.92 -19.70
C ILE A 319 12.17 -5.31 -20.95
N PRO A 320 12.82 -5.44 -22.13
CA PRO A 320 12.23 -4.95 -23.36
C PRO A 320 11.00 -5.79 -23.73
N ILE A 321 9.90 -5.17 -24.14
CA ILE A 321 8.66 -5.87 -24.51
C ILE A 321 8.63 -6.16 -26.01
N THR A 322 8.72 -5.10 -26.83
CA THR A 322 8.69 -5.17 -28.30
C THR A 322 9.82 -4.34 -28.91
N GLY A 323 10.27 -4.69 -30.11
CA GLY A 323 11.27 -3.92 -30.86
C GLY A 323 12.04 -4.81 -31.84
N ILE A 324 12.73 -4.20 -32.81
CA ILE A 324 13.46 -4.96 -33.85
C ILE A 324 14.61 -5.79 -33.26
N ASP A 325 15.18 -5.33 -32.14
CA ASP A 325 16.29 -5.97 -31.44
C ASP A 325 15.83 -6.83 -30.24
N VAL A 326 14.51 -7.00 -30.04
CA VAL A 326 13.98 -7.80 -28.94
C VAL A 326 13.94 -9.26 -29.35
N VAL A 327 14.76 -10.08 -28.71
CA VAL A 327 14.76 -11.53 -28.92
C VAL A 327 13.50 -12.14 -28.29
N PRO A 328 12.67 -12.88 -29.06
CA PRO A 328 11.50 -13.55 -28.51
C PRO A 328 11.87 -14.59 -27.45
N VAL A 329 10.94 -14.85 -26.54
CA VAL A 329 11.10 -15.93 -25.56
C VAL A 329 11.10 -17.27 -26.28
N SER A 330 12.24 -17.97 -26.27
CA SER A 330 12.47 -19.14 -27.13
C SER A 330 11.98 -20.47 -26.54
N LYS A 331 11.49 -20.46 -25.30
CA LYS A 331 11.13 -21.64 -24.51
C LYS A 331 9.76 -21.49 -23.86
N PRO A 332 9.08 -22.60 -23.48
CA PRO A 332 7.75 -22.52 -22.89
C PRO A 332 7.76 -21.67 -21.61
N LEU A 333 6.90 -20.65 -21.61
CA LEU A 333 6.67 -19.75 -20.49
C LEU A 333 5.25 -19.95 -19.98
N TYR A 334 5.14 -20.20 -18.69
CA TYR A 334 3.88 -20.32 -17.98
C TYR A 334 3.78 -19.16 -16.99
N THR A 335 2.70 -18.39 -17.06
CA THR A 335 2.54 -17.18 -16.25
C THR A 335 1.33 -17.30 -15.35
N ILE A 336 1.51 -17.11 -14.05
CA ILE A 336 0.42 -16.99 -13.09
C ILE A 336 0.46 -15.57 -12.53
N ASN A 337 -0.52 -14.76 -12.91
CA ASN A 337 -0.77 -13.46 -12.33
C ASN A 337 -1.81 -13.55 -11.22
N SER A 338 -1.89 -12.48 -10.46
CA SER A 338 -2.94 -12.22 -9.52
C SER A 338 -3.75 -10.98 -9.91
N GLU A 339 -5.02 -10.99 -9.55
CA GLU A 339 -6.01 -10.02 -10.03
C GLU A 339 -5.58 -8.55 -9.82
N ASP A 340 -5.02 -8.24 -8.65
CA ASP A 340 -4.57 -6.89 -8.31
C ASP A 340 -3.36 -6.45 -9.15
N PHE A 341 -2.40 -7.35 -9.35
CA PHE A 341 -1.22 -7.08 -10.17
C PHE A 341 -1.57 -6.95 -11.67
N THR A 342 -2.70 -7.53 -12.10
CA THR A 342 -3.24 -7.37 -13.46
C THR A 342 -4.03 -6.08 -13.71
N GLN A 343 -4.42 -5.32 -12.67
CA GLN A 343 -5.14 -4.04 -12.85
C GLN A 343 -4.29 -2.98 -13.54
N TRP A 344 -2.97 -3.15 -13.53
CA TRP A 344 -2.06 -2.32 -14.29
C TRP A 344 -2.14 -2.65 -15.78
N LYS A 345 -3.00 -1.90 -16.47
CA LYS A 345 -3.43 -2.20 -17.84
C LYS A 345 -2.31 -2.31 -18.87
N THR A 346 -1.36 -1.36 -18.91
CA THR A 346 -0.22 -1.43 -19.85
C THR A 346 0.65 -2.64 -19.55
N HIS A 347 0.85 -2.97 -18.27
CA HIS A 347 1.62 -4.13 -17.85
C HIS A 347 0.96 -5.47 -18.23
N MET A 348 -0.36 -5.59 -18.12
CA MET A 348 -1.05 -6.81 -18.54
C MET A 348 -0.93 -7.03 -20.06
N ASP A 349 -1.00 -5.96 -20.86
CA ASP A 349 -0.77 -6.03 -22.31
C ASP A 349 0.67 -6.47 -22.63
N ASP A 350 1.66 -5.97 -21.88
CA ASP A 350 3.06 -6.35 -22.02
C ASP A 350 3.30 -7.82 -21.65
N VAL A 351 2.75 -8.29 -20.53
CA VAL A 351 2.81 -9.70 -20.10
C VAL A 351 2.14 -10.61 -21.13
N ALA A 352 0.95 -10.23 -21.61
CA ALA A 352 0.24 -10.99 -22.64
C ALA A 352 1.02 -11.04 -23.95
N THR A 353 1.72 -9.96 -24.31
CA THR A 353 2.59 -9.92 -25.50
C THR A 353 3.72 -10.94 -25.37
N ILE A 354 4.46 -10.92 -24.25
CA ILE A 354 5.54 -11.87 -23.98
C ILE A 354 5.03 -13.31 -23.96
N ALA A 355 3.87 -13.57 -23.34
CA ALA A 355 3.28 -14.91 -23.28
C ALA A 355 2.88 -15.42 -24.68
N ARG A 356 2.31 -14.56 -25.54
CA ARG A 356 1.98 -14.92 -26.93
C ARG A 356 3.24 -15.17 -27.77
N GLU A 357 4.30 -14.38 -27.58
CA GLU A 357 5.59 -14.61 -28.23
C GLU A 357 6.16 -15.98 -27.86
N SER A 358 6.24 -16.30 -26.57
CA SER A 358 6.67 -17.62 -26.10
C SER A 358 5.84 -18.74 -26.71
N LYS A 359 4.50 -18.60 -26.68
CA LYS A 359 3.59 -19.59 -27.24
C LYS A 359 3.79 -19.81 -28.73
N SER A 360 3.99 -18.73 -29.48
CA SER A 360 4.29 -18.77 -30.92
C SER A 360 5.63 -19.48 -31.19
N SER A 361 6.69 -19.08 -30.48
CA SER A 361 8.05 -19.61 -30.66
C SER A 361 8.21 -21.08 -30.26
N THR A 362 7.28 -21.63 -29.48
CA THR A 362 7.40 -22.98 -28.89
C THR A 362 6.40 -23.98 -29.46
N GLY A 363 5.75 -23.65 -30.57
CA GLY A 363 4.76 -24.54 -31.21
C GLY A 363 3.46 -24.66 -30.42
N GLY A 364 3.05 -23.58 -29.75
CA GLY A 364 1.79 -23.49 -29.01
C GLY A 364 1.89 -23.79 -27.52
N LYS A 365 3.09 -23.97 -26.95
CA LYS A 365 3.28 -24.30 -25.53
C LYS A 365 3.34 -23.04 -24.66
N GLY A 366 2.74 -23.12 -23.48
CA GLY A 366 2.71 -21.99 -22.55
C GLY A 366 1.35 -21.29 -22.49
N TRP A 367 1.12 -20.62 -21.37
CA TRP A 367 -0.16 -20.00 -21.06
C TRP A 367 0.00 -18.87 -20.04
N LEU A 368 -1.04 -18.05 -19.95
CA LEU A 368 -1.21 -16.99 -18.97
C LEU A 368 -2.44 -17.32 -18.11
N LEU A 369 -2.35 -17.15 -16.81
CA LEU A 369 -3.41 -17.42 -15.84
C LEU A 369 -3.53 -16.20 -14.94
N THR A 370 -4.74 -15.83 -14.53
CA THR A 370 -4.94 -14.87 -13.43
C THR A 370 -5.71 -15.52 -12.30
N ILE A 371 -5.11 -15.60 -11.12
CA ILE A 371 -5.80 -16.04 -9.91
C ILE A 371 -6.60 -14.84 -9.38
N GLY A 372 -7.92 -14.99 -9.32
CA GLY A 372 -8.83 -14.00 -8.76
C GLY A 372 -9.84 -14.64 -7.83
N ALA A 373 -10.28 -13.92 -6.81
CA ALA A 373 -11.28 -14.42 -5.86
C ALA A 373 -12.67 -14.04 -6.34
N GLU A 374 -13.61 -14.99 -6.36
CA GLU A 374 -15.03 -14.63 -6.38
C GLU A 374 -15.57 -14.74 -4.98
N GLY A 375 -16.03 -13.65 -4.39
CA GLY A 375 -16.84 -13.74 -3.19
C GLY A 375 -18.09 -14.57 -3.50
N THR A 376 -18.15 -15.83 -3.07
CA THR A 376 -19.45 -16.36 -2.68
C THR A 376 -19.55 -16.11 -1.19
N GLU A 377 -20.21 -15.02 -0.84
CA GLU A 377 -20.87 -14.99 0.45
C GLU A 377 -21.87 -16.14 0.41
N LYS A 378 -21.61 -17.22 1.17
CA LYS A 378 -22.73 -18.02 1.64
C LYS A 378 -23.65 -17.01 2.35
N PRO A 379 -24.97 -17.02 2.10
CA PRO A 379 -25.88 -16.25 2.92
C PRO A 379 -25.65 -16.68 4.36
N GLU A 380 -24.98 -15.85 5.16
CA GLU A 380 -24.85 -16.14 6.57
C GLU A 380 -26.26 -16.14 7.15
N ALA A 381 -26.62 -17.27 7.77
CA ALA A 381 -27.76 -17.37 8.65
C ALA A 381 -27.46 -16.60 9.95
N THR A 382 -27.10 -15.33 9.84
CA THR A 382 -26.98 -14.38 10.95
C THR A 382 -27.36 -13.01 10.42
N GLY A 383 -28.67 -12.78 10.26
CA GLY A 383 -29.34 -11.51 10.56
C GLY A 383 -28.70 -10.16 10.20
N ALA A 384 -27.83 -10.06 9.19
CA ALA A 384 -27.40 -8.78 8.66
C ALA A 384 -28.55 -8.24 7.81
N THR A 385 -29.29 -7.30 8.39
CA THR A 385 -30.33 -6.52 7.73
C THR A 385 -29.78 -5.96 6.42
N GLN A 386 -30.41 -6.32 5.30
CA GLN A 386 -30.23 -5.66 4.00
C GLN A 386 -30.28 -4.14 4.20
N VAL A 387 -29.12 -3.48 4.07
CA VAL A 387 -29.06 -2.02 4.14
C VAL A 387 -29.46 -1.49 2.76
N ALA A 388 -30.76 -1.33 2.54
CA ALA A 388 -31.30 -0.62 1.38
C ALA A 388 -30.65 0.77 1.26
N PRO A 389 -30.46 1.35 0.05
CA PRO A 389 -29.91 2.70 -0.09
C PRO A 389 -30.67 3.68 0.81
N PRO A 390 -29.99 4.67 1.42
CA PRO A 390 -30.64 5.53 2.38
C PRO A 390 -31.75 6.30 1.67
N SER A 391 -32.95 6.34 2.25
CA SER A 391 -34.00 7.20 1.69
C SER A 391 -33.61 8.68 1.80
N ARG A 392 -32.74 9.01 2.76
CA ARG A 392 -32.32 10.37 3.09
C ARG A 392 -30.80 10.50 3.12
N LEU A 393 -30.26 11.46 2.36
CA LEU A 393 -28.88 11.91 2.51
C LEU A 393 -28.82 13.13 3.42
N VAL A 394 -27.81 13.21 4.28
CA VAL A 394 -27.53 14.40 5.09
C VAL A 394 -26.08 14.80 4.89
N ILE A 395 -25.86 16.00 4.37
CA ILE A 395 -24.54 16.55 4.10
C ILE A 395 -24.29 17.69 5.06
N VAL A 396 -23.40 17.47 6.03
CA VAL A 396 -23.00 18.48 7.01
C VAL A 396 -21.73 19.16 6.52
N HIS A 397 -21.72 20.48 6.45
CA HIS A 397 -20.55 21.29 6.10
C HIS A 397 -19.99 21.97 7.34
N ASP A 398 -18.67 21.95 7.48
CA ASP A 398 -17.98 22.97 8.24
C ASP A 398 -18.19 24.36 7.58
N MET A 399 -18.13 25.45 8.34
CA MET A 399 -18.49 26.78 7.85
C MET A 399 -17.31 27.67 7.48
N PHE A 400 -16.43 28.00 8.44
CA PHE A 400 -15.35 28.96 8.22
C PHE A 400 -14.15 28.26 7.59
N GLY A 401 -13.58 28.82 6.54
CA GLY A 401 -12.54 28.15 5.75
C GLY A 401 -13.11 27.13 4.77
N THR A 402 -14.25 26.50 5.08
CA THR A 402 -14.95 25.59 4.17
C THR A 402 -16.00 26.30 3.30
N LEU A 403 -17.10 26.80 3.86
CA LEU A 403 -18.13 27.49 3.07
C LEU A 403 -17.73 28.92 2.72
N PHE A 404 -17.04 29.61 3.62
CA PHE A 404 -16.75 31.04 3.49
C PHE A 404 -15.26 31.35 3.56
N GLY A 405 -14.79 32.20 2.65
CA GLY A 405 -13.40 32.67 2.59
C GLY A 405 -13.17 33.97 3.37
N LEU A 406 -11.93 34.21 3.78
CA LEU A 406 -11.55 35.31 4.69
C LEU A 406 -11.16 36.64 4.00
N SER A 407 -11.39 36.78 2.69
CA SER A 407 -10.99 37.97 1.90
C SER A 407 -11.50 39.29 2.46
N ALA A 408 -12.73 39.34 2.98
CA ALA A 408 -13.28 40.54 3.61
C ALA A 408 -12.48 41.00 4.84
N CYS A 409 -11.88 40.06 5.59
CA CYS A 409 -11.03 40.39 6.73
C CYS A 409 -9.67 40.94 6.28
N ILE A 410 -9.15 40.46 5.15
CA ILE A 410 -7.92 40.95 4.54
C ILE A 410 -8.10 42.41 4.10
N GLU A 411 -9.20 42.71 3.37
CA GLU A 411 -9.53 44.07 2.94
C GLU A 411 -9.75 45.03 4.12
N ALA A 412 -10.44 44.56 5.17
CA ALA A 412 -10.65 45.34 6.38
C ALA A 412 -9.34 45.68 7.10
N LEU A 413 -8.41 44.71 7.20
CA LEU A 413 -7.11 44.92 7.81
C LEU A 413 -6.28 45.96 7.05
N ILE A 414 -6.26 45.87 5.71
CA ILE A 414 -5.59 46.85 4.84
C ILE A 414 -6.18 48.24 5.05
N SER A 415 -7.52 48.36 5.08
CA SER A 415 -8.20 49.65 5.28
C SER A 415 -7.91 50.29 6.65
N LEU A 416 -7.61 49.50 7.68
CA LEU A 416 -7.31 50.01 9.02
C LEU A 416 -5.86 50.54 9.13
N PHE A 417 -4.94 49.96 8.38
CA PHE A 417 -3.50 50.25 8.45
C PHE A 417 -2.84 50.42 7.08
N PRO A 418 -3.36 51.27 6.17
CA PRO A 418 -2.85 51.39 4.80
C PRO A 418 -1.38 51.82 4.77
N ASP A 419 -0.98 52.72 5.66
CA ASP A 419 0.39 53.20 5.82
C ASP A 419 1.39 52.16 6.36
N GLN A 420 0.90 51.07 6.97
CA GLN A 420 1.75 49.97 7.46
C GLN A 420 1.71 48.74 6.52
N LEU A 421 0.70 48.63 5.64
CA LEU A 421 0.44 47.44 4.83
C LEU A 421 0.52 47.68 3.31
N GLU A 422 0.33 48.91 2.84
CA GLU A 422 0.48 49.27 1.43
C GLU A 422 1.92 49.72 1.14
N GLN A 423 2.74 48.86 0.52
CA GLN A 423 4.03 49.26 -0.05
C GLN A 423 3.97 49.42 -1.56
N ALA A 424 4.54 50.51 -2.08
CA ALA A 424 4.45 50.93 -3.47
C ALA A 424 5.27 50.11 -4.50
N GLN A 425 6.00 49.05 -4.11
CA GLN A 425 6.93 48.34 -5.00
C GLN A 425 7.01 46.81 -4.78
N GLY A 426 5.89 46.15 -4.51
CA GLY A 426 5.70 44.74 -4.87
C GLY A 426 6.46 43.68 -4.05
N VAL A 427 6.42 43.77 -2.72
CA VAL A 427 5.94 42.77 -1.73
C VAL A 427 5.95 43.51 -0.38
N PRO A 428 4.84 43.59 0.37
CA PRO A 428 4.85 44.29 1.66
C PRO A 428 5.67 43.52 2.70
N GLU A 429 6.40 44.25 3.56
CA GLU A 429 7.13 43.66 4.70
C GLU A 429 6.21 42.86 5.63
N ILE A 430 4.95 43.30 5.75
CA ILE A 430 3.87 42.63 6.47
C ILE A 430 2.83 42.17 5.46
N VAL A 431 2.60 40.85 5.35
CA VAL A 431 1.65 40.25 4.41
C VAL A 431 0.27 40.12 5.08
N PRO A 432 -0.74 40.93 4.71
CA PRO A 432 -2.05 40.96 5.39
C PRO A 432 -2.75 39.60 5.44
N GLU A 433 -2.60 38.79 4.38
CA GLU A 433 -3.14 37.44 4.29
C GLU A 433 -2.59 36.54 5.40
N LEU A 434 -1.29 36.60 5.68
CA LEU A 434 -0.67 35.80 6.73
C LEU A 434 -1.13 36.24 8.12
N VAL A 435 -1.35 37.53 8.33
CA VAL A 435 -1.90 38.06 9.59
C VAL A 435 -3.32 37.55 9.84
N VAL A 436 -4.17 37.59 8.81
CA VAL A 436 -5.55 37.09 8.90
C VAL A 436 -5.58 35.58 9.11
N MET A 437 -4.71 34.83 8.42
CA MET A 437 -4.62 33.37 8.60
C MET A 437 -4.10 32.99 9.99
N ASP A 438 -3.10 33.70 10.52
CA ASP A 438 -2.61 33.47 11.89
C ASP A 438 -3.68 33.85 12.93
N TRP A 439 -4.42 34.94 12.69
CA TRP A 439 -5.56 35.29 13.54
C TRP A 439 -6.65 34.21 13.54
N PHE A 440 -6.95 33.65 12.38
CA PHE A 440 -7.91 32.56 12.22
C PHE A 440 -7.44 31.27 12.93
N HIS A 441 -6.25 30.77 12.62
CA HIS A 441 -5.71 29.54 13.20
C HIS A 441 -5.39 29.69 14.69
N GLY A 442 -4.80 30.81 15.09
CA GLY A 442 -4.49 31.11 16.49
C GLY A 442 -5.76 31.19 17.34
N THR A 443 -6.84 31.75 16.79
CA THR A 443 -8.15 31.75 17.44
C THR A 443 -8.73 30.34 17.55
N GLN A 444 -8.70 29.53 16.49
CA GLN A 444 -9.18 28.14 16.52
C GLN A 444 -8.44 27.32 17.59
N ARG A 445 -7.11 27.45 17.66
CA ARG A 445 -6.29 26.81 18.70
C ARG A 445 -6.71 27.22 20.10
N ASP A 446 -6.76 28.53 20.36
CA ASP A 446 -7.04 29.04 21.70
C ASP A 446 -8.48 28.73 22.13
N PHE A 447 -9.44 28.80 21.20
CA PHE A 447 -10.82 28.38 21.42
C PHE A 447 -10.91 26.90 21.80
N THR A 448 -10.21 26.03 21.05
CA THR A 448 -10.16 24.59 21.31
C THR A 448 -9.54 24.30 22.68
N TYR A 449 -8.39 24.90 22.99
CA TYR A 449 -7.70 24.66 24.27
C TYR A 449 -8.50 25.19 25.46
N SER A 450 -9.15 26.35 25.33
CA SER A 450 -10.04 26.88 26.36
C SER A 450 -11.21 25.93 26.62
N SER A 451 -11.81 25.37 25.56
CA SER A 451 -12.87 24.36 25.67
C SER A 451 -12.38 23.08 26.35
N VAL A 452 -11.22 22.54 25.93
CA VAL A 452 -10.64 21.30 26.51
C VAL A 452 -10.30 21.47 28.00
N CYS A 453 -9.94 22.68 28.41
CA CYS A 453 -9.69 23.01 29.82
C CYS A 453 -10.98 23.31 30.62
N GLY A 454 -12.17 23.12 30.04
CA GLY A 454 -13.45 23.37 30.69
C GLY A 454 -13.80 24.85 30.84
N GLN A 455 -13.11 25.73 30.13
CA GLN A 455 -13.32 27.19 30.15
C GLN A 455 -13.84 27.66 28.78
N TYR A 456 -14.93 27.05 28.30
CA TYR A 456 -15.52 27.42 27.01
C TYR A 456 -15.87 28.92 26.98
N LYS A 457 -15.51 29.58 25.89
CA LYS A 457 -15.95 30.95 25.56
C LYS A 457 -16.43 30.97 24.11
N PRO A 458 -17.49 31.72 23.78
CA PRO A 458 -17.93 31.86 22.40
C PRO A 458 -16.76 32.29 21.51
N ILE A 459 -16.60 31.66 20.34
CA ILE A 459 -15.41 31.90 19.50
C ILE A 459 -15.25 33.37 19.10
N GLY A 460 -16.36 34.11 19.01
CA GLY A 460 -16.34 35.55 18.74
C GLY A 460 -15.63 36.36 19.83
N GLU A 461 -15.69 35.94 21.09
CA GLU A 461 -14.91 36.56 22.17
C GLU A 461 -13.43 36.21 22.06
N VAL A 462 -13.11 34.98 21.65
CA VAL A 462 -11.74 34.54 21.42
C VAL A 462 -11.14 35.34 20.26
N PHE A 463 -11.85 35.48 19.12
CA PHE A 463 -11.44 36.35 18.01
C PHE A 463 -11.13 37.78 18.46
N LYS A 464 -12.02 38.39 19.26
CA LYS A 464 -11.81 39.73 19.82
C LYS A 464 -10.56 39.80 20.70
N GLY A 465 -10.37 38.82 21.58
CA GLY A 465 -9.28 38.80 22.55
C GLY A 465 -7.90 38.48 21.95
N THR A 466 -7.85 37.70 20.86
CA THR A 466 -6.60 37.29 20.22
C THR A 466 -6.10 38.26 19.15
N LEU A 467 -6.98 39.09 18.58
CA LEU A 467 -6.63 40.03 17.51
C LEU A 467 -5.46 40.96 17.88
N PRO A 468 -5.47 41.66 19.04
CA PRO A 468 -4.36 42.55 19.40
C PRO A 468 -3.00 41.85 19.44
N ARG A 469 -2.97 40.60 19.93
CA ARG A 469 -1.76 39.79 20.01
C ARG A 469 -1.19 39.51 18.62
N VAL A 470 -2.03 39.08 17.68
CA VAL A 470 -1.59 38.73 16.32
C VAL A 470 -1.13 39.96 15.55
N LEU A 471 -1.83 41.10 15.71
CA LEU A 471 -1.40 42.37 15.12
C LEU A 471 0.00 42.78 15.61
N LEU A 472 0.25 42.73 16.92
CA LEU A 472 1.56 43.06 17.50
C LEU A 472 2.65 42.07 17.06
N GLN A 473 2.35 40.77 16.99
CA GLN A 473 3.29 39.75 16.50
C GLN A 473 3.67 39.94 15.03
N ALA A 474 2.72 40.41 14.22
CA ALA A 474 2.96 40.79 12.83
C ALA A 474 3.67 42.13 12.66
N GLY A 475 3.98 42.85 13.75
CA GLY A 475 4.63 44.16 13.72
C GLY A 475 3.67 45.32 13.40
N ILE A 476 2.36 45.10 13.40
CA ILE A 476 1.37 46.17 13.25
C ILE A 476 1.24 46.91 14.58
N LEU A 477 1.48 48.22 14.55
CA LEU A 477 1.57 49.05 15.74
C LEU A 477 0.31 49.91 15.94
N PRO A 478 -0.12 50.11 17.21
CA PRO A 478 -1.28 50.93 17.54
C PRO A 478 -1.00 52.42 17.25
N LYS A 479 -2.06 53.20 17.01
CA LYS A 479 -1.97 54.65 16.81
C LYS A 479 -2.73 55.38 17.91
N GLN A 480 -2.25 56.55 18.34
CA GLN A 480 -2.97 57.43 19.27
C GLN A 480 -4.36 57.87 18.73
N ASN A 481 -4.51 57.92 17.40
CA ASN A 481 -5.73 58.26 16.66
C ASN A 481 -5.62 57.64 15.25
N ALA A 482 -6.71 57.48 14.49
CA ALA A 482 -6.69 56.90 13.12
C ALA A 482 -5.66 57.52 12.14
N LYS A 483 -5.23 58.76 12.38
CA LYS A 483 -4.24 59.51 11.59
C LYS A 483 -2.89 59.75 12.30
N GLY A 484 -2.69 59.20 13.50
CA GLY A 484 -1.47 59.37 14.29
C GLY A 484 -0.30 58.54 13.75
N LYS A 485 0.93 58.89 14.15
CA LYS A 485 2.09 58.03 13.90
C LYS A 485 1.93 56.73 14.69
N PRO A 486 2.38 55.58 14.15
CA PRO A 486 2.42 54.33 14.92
C PRO A 486 3.23 54.52 16.20
N LEU A 487 2.66 54.14 17.34
CA LEU A 487 3.29 54.24 18.65
C LEU A 487 4.37 53.15 18.77
N THR A 488 5.46 53.47 19.47
CA THR A 488 6.46 52.47 19.82
C THR A 488 5.80 51.36 20.64
N GLN A 489 5.88 50.16 20.08
CA GLN A 489 5.35 48.87 20.48
C GLN A 489 4.90 48.72 21.95
N ALA A 490 3.58 48.58 22.15
CA ALA A 490 3.00 48.25 23.45
C ALA A 490 3.53 46.88 23.92
N GLY A 491 4.23 46.87 25.07
CA GLY A 491 4.76 45.65 25.69
C GLY A 491 6.07 45.11 25.10
N SER A 492 6.82 45.91 24.33
CA SER A 492 8.13 45.49 23.80
C SER A 492 9.28 45.56 24.81
N PHE A 493 10.39 44.87 24.50
CA PHE A 493 11.67 44.97 25.23
C PHE A 493 12.29 46.38 25.23
N GLN A 494 11.76 47.31 24.44
CA GLN A 494 12.17 48.71 24.46
C GLN A 494 11.22 49.48 25.40
N ASN A 495 11.74 49.75 26.61
CA ASN A 495 11.11 50.47 27.72
C ASN A 495 10.19 51.63 27.31
N ASP A 496 8.91 51.60 27.72
CA ASP A 496 8.04 52.79 27.86
C ASP A 496 6.83 52.57 28.83
N GLY A 497 6.91 51.64 29.81
CA GLY A 497 5.89 51.52 30.86
C GLY A 497 5.96 50.22 31.69
N PRO A 498 5.11 50.08 32.74
CA PRO A 498 4.98 48.83 33.50
C PRO A 498 4.53 47.67 32.60
N ALA A 499 5.08 46.47 32.81
CA ALA A 499 4.78 45.28 32.02
C ALA A 499 3.27 44.92 32.04
N GLU A 500 2.60 45.30 33.12
CA GLU A 500 1.16 45.13 33.33
C GLU A 500 0.31 45.87 32.29
N LYS A 501 0.85 46.92 31.65
CA LYS A 501 0.17 47.59 30.52
C LYS A 501 -0.02 46.67 29.30
N ALA A 502 0.75 45.59 29.19
CA ALA A 502 0.55 44.58 28.16
C ALA A 502 -0.73 43.73 28.37
N LEU A 503 -1.38 43.86 29.54
CA LEU A 503 -2.69 43.24 29.80
C LEU A 503 -3.86 44.02 29.19
N GLU A 504 -3.63 45.26 28.75
CA GLU A 504 -4.64 46.11 28.12
C GLU A 504 -4.51 46.04 26.60
N ASN A 505 -5.64 46.06 25.89
CA ASN A 505 -5.64 46.13 24.43
C ASN A 505 -5.12 47.52 23.99
N PRO A 506 -3.97 47.61 23.28
CA PRO A 506 -3.39 48.90 22.93
C PRO A 506 -3.99 49.53 21.67
N PHE A 507 -4.87 48.82 20.96
CA PHE A 507 -5.53 49.33 19.75
C PHE A 507 -6.86 50.01 20.07
N ASP A 508 -7.19 51.04 19.28
CA ASP A 508 -8.50 51.70 19.32
C ASP A 508 -9.63 50.66 19.13
N PRO A 509 -10.73 50.73 19.91
CA PRO A 509 -11.88 49.84 19.77
C PRO A 509 -12.38 49.65 18.33
N VAL A 510 -12.27 50.70 17.49
CA VAL A 510 -12.69 50.65 16.07
C VAL A 510 -11.98 49.56 15.27
N VAL A 511 -10.74 49.20 15.63
CA VAL A 511 -9.96 48.14 14.96
C VAL A 511 -10.65 46.79 15.16
N VAL A 512 -10.95 46.46 16.42
CA VAL A 512 -11.62 45.21 16.78
C VAL A 512 -13.04 45.19 16.19
N GLU A 513 -13.78 46.30 16.29
CA GLU A 513 -15.13 46.41 15.74
C GLU A 513 -15.17 46.19 14.22
N THR A 514 -14.22 46.78 13.49
CA THR A 514 -14.13 46.68 12.03
C THR A 514 -13.77 45.26 11.59
N MET A 515 -12.77 44.64 12.24
CA MET A 515 -12.39 43.26 11.94
C MET A 515 -13.50 42.26 12.28
N MET A 516 -14.20 42.43 13.40
CA MET A 516 -15.34 41.60 13.77
C MET A 516 -16.54 41.81 12.82
N LYS A 517 -16.73 43.03 12.30
CA LYS A 517 -17.74 43.31 11.26
C LYS A 517 -17.39 42.59 9.95
N ALA A 518 -16.12 42.54 9.56
CA ALA A 518 -15.68 41.83 8.36
C ALA A 518 -15.97 40.32 8.41
N LEU A 519 -15.86 39.68 9.58
CA LEU A 519 -16.25 38.28 9.80
C LEU A 519 -17.75 38.03 9.56
N SER A 520 -18.60 39.05 9.60
CA SER A 520 -20.02 38.94 9.25
C SER A 520 -20.31 39.13 7.74
N GLN A 521 -19.29 39.49 6.95
CA GLN A 521 -19.39 39.85 5.53
C GLN A 521 -18.60 38.90 4.61
N LEU A 522 -18.29 37.69 5.10
CA LEU A 522 -17.50 36.71 4.36
C LEU A 522 -18.18 36.30 3.05
N GLN A 523 -17.36 36.03 2.05
CA GLN A 523 -17.81 35.63 0.72
C GLN A 523 -17.85 34.11 0.56
N PRO A 524 -18.81 33.56 -0.21
CA PRO A 524 -18.89 32.13 -0.45
C PRO A 524 -17.65 31.62 -1.21
N ARG A 525 -17.17 30.43 -0.85
CA ARG A 525 -16.06 29.74 -1.54
C ARG A 525 -16.50 29.19 -2.91
N PRO A 526 -15.55 28.91 -3.83
CA PRO A 526 -15.86 28.40 -5.16
C PRO A 526 -16.73 27.13 -5.14
N GLY A 527 -17.76 27.12 -5.98
CA GLY A 527 -18.71 26.00 -6.09
C GLY A 527 -19.70 25.86 -4.94
N MET A 528 -19.64 26.72 -3.90
CA MET A 528 -20.57 26.65 -2.76
C MET A 528 -22.03 26.79 -3.20
N VAL A 529 -22.32 27.84 -3.98
CA VAL A 529 -23.70 28.15 -4.40
C VAL A 529 -24.27 26.99 -5.20
N ASP A 530 -23.57 26.55 -6.25
CA ASP A 530 -24.00 25.43 -7.08
C ASP A 530 -24.14 24.13 -6.28
N ALA A 531 -23.21 23.83 -5.38
CA ALA A 531 -23.30 22.65 -4.52
C ALA A 531 -24.60 22.65 -3.70
N LEU A 532 -24.87 23.74 -2.97
CA LEU A 532 -25.97 23.81 -2.00
C LEU A 532 -27.34 24.02 -2.65
N THR A 533 -27.44 24.83 -3.71
CA THR A 533 -28.74 25.19 -4.31
C THR A 533 -29.14 24.29 -5.46
N LYS A 534 -28.18 23.63 -6.12
CA LYS A 534 -28.40 22.94 -7.40
C LYS A 534 -27.98 21.47 -7.38
N ILE A 535 -26.73 21.16 -7.07
CA ILE A 535 -26.15 19.82 -7.28
C ILE A 535 -26.68 18.80 -6.28
N TYR A 536 -26.60 19.06 -4.96
CA TYR A 536 -27.03 18.09 -3.94
C TYR A 536 -28.49 17.65 -4.11
N ARG A 537 -29.34 18.54 -4.64
CA ARG A 537 -30.77 18.33 -4.84
C ARG A 537 -31.16 18.11 -6.30
N ASP A 538 -30.16 17.99 -7.18
CA ASP A 538 -30.31 17.79 -8.63
C ASP A 538 -31.34 18.73 -9.31
N ARG A 539 -31.37 20.02 -8.91
CA ARG A 539 -32.36 20.99 -9.40
C ARG A 539 -32.21 21.35 -10.88
N ASP A 540 -31.06 21.06 -11.48
CA ASP A 540 -30.79 21.18 -12.92
C ASP A 540 -31.11 19.90 -13.71
N GLY A 541 -31.68 18.88 -13.06
CA GLY A 541 -32.31 17.73 -13.71
C GLY A 541 -31.35 16.81 -14.45
N LYS A 542 -30.10 16.65 -13.99
CA LYS A 542 -29.15 15.74 -14.63
C LYS A 542 -29.22 14.30 -14.10
N GLY A 543 -30.19 13.97 -13.25
CA GLY A 543 -30.40 12.62 -12.73
C GLY A 543 -29.33 12.20 -11.73
N ARG A 544 -28.87 13.11 -10.88
CA ARG A 544 -27.75 12.85 -9.96
C ARG A 544 -28.14 12.12 -8.67
N LEU A 545 -29.40 12.13 -8.26
CA LEU A 545 -29.76 11.51 -6.99
C LEU A 545 -29.66 9.97 -7.07
N PRO A 546 -29.12 9.30 -6.05
CA PRO A 546 -29.10 7.84 -5.99
C PRO A 546 -30.51 7.22 -6.02
N PRO A 547 -30.69 6.05 -6.65
CA PRO A 547 -31.97 5.33 -6.60
C PRO A 547 -32.40 5.05 -5.17
N GLY A 548 -33.59 5.49 -4.78
CA GLY A 548 -34.14 5.33 -3.43
C GLY A 548 -33.95 6.55 -2.52
N VAL A 549 -33.06 7.49 -2.86
CA VAL A 549 -32.95 8.77 -2.14
C VAL A 549 -34.10 9.67 -2.55
N ASP A 550 -35.05 9.91 -1.65
CA ASP A 550 -36.17 10.82 -1.84
C ASP A 550 -35.90 12.22 -1.24
N LYS A 551 -34.86 12.35 -0.41
CA LYS A 551 -34.55 13.57 0.33
C LYS A 551 -33.05 13.81 0.54
N VAL A 552 -32.62 15.06 0.38
CA VAL A 552 -31.26 15.51 0.71
C VAL A 552 -31.30 16.73 1.63
N ASP A 553 -30.76 16.56 2.83
CA ASP A 553 -30.58 17.61 3.82
C ASP A 553 -29.16 18.17 3.79
N VAL A 554 -29.06 19.48 3.87
CA VAL A 554 -27.81 20.22 3.94
C VAL A 554 -27.73 20.85 5.33
N TRP A 555 -26.67 20.56 6.07
CA TRP A 555 -26.44 21.12 7.39
C TRP A 555 -25.15 21.92 7.40
N ALA A 556 -25.07 22.91 8.27
CA ALA A 556 -23.83 23.57 8.61
C ALA A 556 -23.54 23.37 10.10
N ALA A 557 -22.33 22.93 10.45
CA ALA A 557 -21.86 22.78 11.82
C ALA A 557 -20.67 23.70 12.05
N THR A 558 -20.79 24.65 12.98
CA THR A 558 -19.79 25.73 13.15
C THR A 558 -19.33 25.89 14.60
N ASN A 559 -18.03 26.17 14.75
CA ASN A 559 -17.48 26.70 15.99
C ASN A 559 -17.96 28.16 16.26
N GLY A 560 -18.51 28.83 15.25
CA GLY A 560 -19.08 30.18 15.30
C GLY A 560 -20.38 30.31 16.07
N SER A 561 -20.69 31.54 16.50
CA SER A 561 -22.03 31.85 17.01
C SER A 561 -23.10 31.67 15.94
N LEU A 562 -24.27 31.18 16.37
CA LEU A 562 -25.42 30.95 15.50
C LEU A 562 -25.79 32.20 14.69
N GLN A 563 -25.62 33.39 15.30
CA GLN A 563 -25.98 34.68 14.68
C GLN A 563 -25.05 35.06 13.52
N LEU A 564 -23.75 34.79 13.62
CA LEU A 564 -22.78 35.10 12.56
C LEU A 564 -22.86 34.13 11.38
N GLY A 565 -23.16 32.86 11.67
CA GLY A 565 -23.30 31.81 10.66
C GLY A 565 -24.65 31.87 9.92
N ARG A 566 -25.74 32.14 10.64
CA ARG A 566 -27.12 32.08 10.11
C ARG A 566 -27.37 33.10 9.00
N SER A 567 -26.96 34.36 9.16
CA SER A 567 -27.18 35.40 8.14
C SER A 567 -26.44 35.10 6.84
N SER A 568 -25.19 34.65 6.94
CA SER A 568 -24.32 34.37 5.79
C SER A 568 -24.77 33.10 5.06
N PHE A 569 -25.16 32.06 5.80
CA PHE A 569 -25.65 30.80 5.26
C PHE A 569 -27.03 30.95 4.61
N LEU A 570 -27.96 31.67 5.24
CA LEU A 570 -29.30 31.92 4.69
C LEU A 570 -29.29 32.87 3.48
N ARG A 571 -28.41 33.89 3.48
CA ARG A 571 -28.26 34.81 2.34
C ARG A 571 -27.89 34.08 1.05
N VAL A 572 -27.14 32.98 1.13
CA VAL A 572 -26.75 32.17 -0.04
C VAL A 572 -27.87 31.23 -0.49
N LEU A 573 -28.70 30.74 0.44
CA LEU A 573 -29.80 29.83 0.16
C LEU A 573 -31.09 30.54 -0.31
N GLY A 574 -31.22 31.84 -0.08
CA GLY A 574 -32.31 32.70 -0.56
C GLY A 574 -33.66 32.52 0.15
N ASP A 575 -34.62 33.41 -0.12
CA ASP A 575 -35.98 33.41 0.49
C ASP A 575 -36.83 32.18 0.13
N SER A 576 -36.40 31.37 -0.85
CA SER A 576 -37.08 30.14 -1.25
C SER A 576 -36.80 28.94 -0.33
N ASP A 577 -35.70 28.93 0.42
CA ASP A 577 -35.31 27.83 1.31
C ASP A 577 -35.32 28.23 2.81
N GLY A 578 -35.55 29.52 3.14
CA GLY A 578 -35.37 30.10 4.48
C GLY A 578 -36.58 30.10 5.42
N ALA A 579 -37.72 29.53 5.03
CA ALA A 579 -39.00 29.79 5.70
C ALA A 579 -39.24 29.07 7.03
N ASP A 580 -38.38 28.14 7.50
CA ASP A 580 -38.81 27.27 8.60
C ASP A 580 -37.74 26.86 9.62
N LEU A 581 -36.90 27.81 10.04
CA LEU A 581 -35.99 27.62 11.18
C LEU A 581 -36.68 27.69 12.56
N ASP A 582 -37.93 28.16 12.62
CA ASP A 582 -38.61 28.48 13.90
C ASP A 582 -39.99 27.81 14.11
N SER A 583 -40.46 26.89 13.24
CA SER A 583 -41.75 26.25 13.50
C SER A 583 -41.70 25.16 14.57
N GLN A 584 -42.77 25.11 15.36
CA GLN A 584 -43.04 24.09 16.37
C GLN A 584 -43.05 22.66 15.82
N ALA A 585 -43.11 22.47 14.50
CA ALA A 585 -43.08 21.16 13.82
C ALA A 585 -41.77 20.38 14.05
N ALA A 586 -40.66 21.06 14.38
CA ALA A 586 -39.41 20.40 14.77
C ALA A 586 -39.49 19.69 16.15
N ARG A 587 -40.58 19.85 16.92
CA ARG A 587 -40.73 19.29 18.28
C ARG A 587 -41.78 18.18 18.44
N SER A 588 -42.60 17.88 17.43
CA SER A 588 -43.64 16.84 17.57
C SER A 588 -44.03 16.22 16.23
N GLY A 589 -43.93 14.89 16.13
CA GLY A 589 -44.03 14.14 14.88
C GLY A 589 -45.44 14.05 14.25
N ARG A 590 -45.51 14.52 12.98
CA ARG A 590 -46.44 14.24 11.85
C ARG A 590 -47.96 14.48 12.08
N SER A 591 -48.81 14.76 11.08
CA SER A 591 -48.86 14.47 9.63
C SER A 591 -49.85 15.45 8.90
N ASP A 592 -50.22 15.43 7.60
CA ASP A 592 -50.00 14.60 6.41
C ASP A 592 -50.31 15.48 5.16
N LYS A 593 -49.67 15.20 4.02
CA LYS A 593 -50.00 15.60 2.63
C LYS A 593 -49.60 16.97 2.01
N ASP A 594 -49.42 18.08 2.72
CA ASP A 594 -49.46 19.40 2.01
C ASP A 594 -48.25 20.35 2.04
N ASN A 595 -47.01 19.94 2.38
CA ASN A 595 -45.83 20.81 2.15
C ASN A 595 -44.79 20.15 1.22
N ALA A 596 -44.98 20.38 -0.08
CA ALA A 596 -44.14 19.87 -1.18
C ALA A 596 -42.72 20.50 -1.20
N VAL A 597 -41.69 19.66 -1.32
CA VAL A 597 -40.27 19.98 -1.66
C VAL A 597 -39.60 21.11 -0.84
N GLY A 598 -39.82 21.17 0.47
CA GLY A 598 -39.09 22.11 1.33
C GLY A 598 -39.03 21.63 2.79
N ALA A 599 -37.90 21.02 3.18
CA ALA A 599 -37.50 20.80 4.58
C ALA A 599 -36.15 20.06 4.60
N GLY A 600 -35.01 20.76 4.47
CA GLY A 600 -33.72 20.08 4.42
C GLY A 600 -32.50 21.00 4.55
N VAL A 601 -32.60 22.01 5.42
CA VAL A 601 -31.50 22.90 5.79
C VAL A 601 -31.39 22.94 7.31
N GLY A 602 -30.22 22.70 7.88
CA GLY A 602 -29.98 22.80 9.33
C GLY A 602 -28.72 23.58 9.67
N LEU A 603 -28.68 24.14 10.88
CA LEU A 603 -27.54 24.87 11.40
C LEU A 603 -27.30 24.42 12.85
N PHE A 604 -26.05 24.12 13.17
CA PHE A 604 -25.60 23.76 14.50
C PHE A 604 -24.41 24.65 14.89
N SER A 605 -24.50 25.27 16.06
CA SER A 605 -23.41 26.02 16.66
C SER A 605 -22.86 25.30 17.90
N CYS A 606 -21.53 25.22 17.99
CA CYS A 606 -20.82 24.73 19.17
C CYS A 606 -21.16 25.51 20.45
N ASP A 607 -21.59 26.79 20.34
CA ASP A 607 -22.03 27.60 21.48
C ASP A 607 -23.22 26.97 22.20
N GLU A 608 -24.06 26.23 21.48
CA GLU A 608 -25.27 25.62 22.03
C GLU A 608 -24.98 24.50 23.03
N ILE A 609 -23.80 23.89 22.95
CA ILE A 609 -23.35 22.82 23.88
C ILE A 609 -22.11 23.23 24.67
N GLY A 610 -21.64 24.46 24.51
CA GLY A 610 -20.45 24.98 25.19
C GLY A 610 -19.20 24.11 24.98
N THR A 611 -19.02 23.56 23.78
CA THR A 611 -17.90 22.66 23.46
C THR A 611 -17.38 22.92 22.05
N ALA A 612 -16.07 23.07 21.89
CA ALA A 612 -15.40 23.29 20.60
C ALA A 612 -15.14 21.98 19.83
N LYS A 613 -15.21 22.01 18.50
CA LYS A 613 -14.57 20.98 17.67
C LYS A 613 -13.05 20.98 17.96
N PRO A 614 -12.34 19.84 17.90
CA PRO A 614 -12.79 18.52 17.44
C PRO A 614 -13.32 17.59 18.56
N ASP A 615 -13.88 18.11 19.65
CA ASP A 615 -14.43 17.25 20.72
C ASP A 615 -15.52 16.30 20.16
N PRO A 616 -15.46 14.98 20.43
CA PRO A 616 -16.45 14.01 19.98
C PRO A 616 -17.91 14.37 20.29
N LYS A 617 -18.16 15.12 21.38
CA LYS A 617 -19.50 15.58 21.77
C LYS A 617 -20.16 16.45 20.71
N VAL A 618 -19.37 17.24 19.96
CA VAL A 618 -19.89 18.09 18.88
C VAL A 618 -20.52 17.22 17.79
N TYR A 619 -19.78 16.24 17.29
CA TYR A 619 -20.25 15.36 16.22
C TYR A 619 -21.39 14.45 16.70
N ALA A 620 -21.33 13.99 17.95
CA ALA A 620 -22.42 13.21 18.56
C ALA A 620 -23.72 14.03 18.64
N GLU A 621 -23.65 15.32 18.99
CA GLU A 621 -24.81 16.21 19.02
C GLU A 621 -25.36 16.46 17.61
N VAL A 622 -24.49 16.64 16.61
CA VAL A 622 -24.90 16.76 15.20
C VAL A 622 -25.67 15.49 14.78
N LEU A 623 -25.11 14.30 15.02
CA LEU A 623 -25.77 13.01 14.73
C LEU A 623 -27.14 12.89 15.43
N ARG A 624 -27.22 13.32 16.70
CA ARG A 624 -28.47 13.33 17.47
C ARG A 624 -29.53 14.23 16.85
N ARG A 625 -29.15 15.43 16.39
CA ARG A 625 -30.08 16.42 15.80
C ARG A 625 -30.57 16.02 14.42
N ILE A 626 -29.69 15.44 13.60
CA ILE A 626 -30.09 14.94 12.29
C ILE A 626 -30.86 13.61 12.36
N GLN A 627 -31.00 13.04 13.57
CA GLN A 627 -31.66 11.75 13.84
C GLN A 627 -30.99 10.63 13.05
N ALA A 628 -29.67 10.57 13.09
CA ALA A 628 -28.90 9.54 12.38
C ALA A 628 -29.07 8.18 13.09
N GLU A 629 -29.37 7.15 12.30
CA GLU A 629 -29.41 5.76 12.77
C GLU A 629 -28.16 5.01 12.30
N PRO A 630 -27.47 4.27 13.18
CA PRO A 630 -26.28 3.53 12.79
C PRO A 630 -26.66 2.36 11.88
N VAL A 631 -25.76 2.02 10.95
CA VAL A 631 -25.95 0.92 10.00
C VAL A 631 -26.11 -0.42 10.73
N GLU A 632 -25.32 -0.63 11.78
CA GLU A 632 -25.45 -1.78 12.70
C GLU A 632 -25.21 -1.31 14.14
N ALA A 633 -26.23 -1.39 14.99
CA ALA A 633 -26.12 -0.96 16.38
C ALA A 633 -25.09 -1.77 17.20
N SER A 634 -24.76 -3.00 16.75
CA SER A 634 -23.84 -3.94 17.41
C SER A 634 -22.41 -3.93 16.86
N ALA A 635 -22.10 -3.14 15.84
CA ALA A 635 -20.77 -3.12 15.22
C ALA A 635 -19.70 -2.49 16.16
N ALA A 636 -18.46 -2.97 16.04
CA ALA A 636 -17.31 -2.46 16.81
C ALA A 636 -16.95 -1.01 16.47
N THR A 637 -17.29 -0.55 15.26
CA THR A 637 -17.13 0.84 14.80
C THR A 637 -18.47 1.32 14.26
N LYS A 638 -19.02 2.40 14.82
CA LYS A 638 -20.31 2.96 14.38
C LYS A 638 -20.11 3.75 13.09
N GLU A 639 -20.81 3.39 12.03
CA GLU A 639 -20.96 4.18 10.79
C GLU A 639 -22.45 4.49 10.59
N TYR A 640 -22.75 5.70 10.11
CA TYR A 640 -24.13 6.15 9.83
C TYR A 640 -24.38 6.20 8.32
N GLN A 641 -25.55 5.71 7.90
CA GLN A 641 -25.87 5.57 6.49
C GLN A 641 -26.23 6.92 5.85
N GLY A 642 -25.61 7.26 4.72
CA GLY A 642 -25.97 8.47 3.95
C GLY A 642 -25.64 9.79 4.65
N ILE A 643 -24.83 9.75 5.72
CA ILE A 643 -24.44 10.94 6.50
C ILE A 643 -22.99 11.32 6.18
N TRP A 644 -22.82 12.52 5.66
CA TRP A 644 -21.52 13.07 5.24
C TRP A 644 -21.12 14.28 6.07
N PHE A 645 -19.82 14.42 6.28
CA PHE A 645 -19.19 15.62 6.83
C PHE A 645 -18.18 16.17 5.83
N VAL A 646 -18.33 17.44 5.45
CA VAL A 646 -17.54 18.13 4.44
C VAL A 646 -16.76 19.25 5.11
N ALA A 647 -15.43 19.23 4.99
CA ALA A 647 -14.60 20.32 5.49
C ALA A 647 -13.36 20.52 4.61
N SER A 648 -12.84 21.74 4.58
CA SER A 648 -11.49 22.02 4.05
C SER A 648 -10.40 21.80 5.10
N HIS A 649 -10.80 21.55 6.34
CA HIS A 649 -9.95 21.26 7.49
C HIS A 649 -9.85 19.76 7.78
N THR A 650 -8.64 19.21 7.71
CA THR A 650 -8.40 17.77 7.89
C THR A 650 -8.52 17.28 9.32
N TRP A 651 -8.27 18.16 10.30
CA TRP A 651 -8.54 17.86 11.70
C TRP A 651 -10.05 17.70 11.98
N ASP A 652 -10.91 18.40 11.23
CA ASP A 652 -12.38 18.34 11.38
C ASP A 652 -12.95 17.09 10.69
N THR A 653 -12.47 16.77 9.48
CA THR A 653 -12.85 15.51 8.81
C THR A 653 -12.37 14.30 9.59
N PHE A 654 -11.16 14.32 10.17
CA PHE A 654 -10.68 13.24 11.02
C PHE A 654 -11.60 12.96 12.21
N ALA A 655 -11.97 14.00 12.96
CA ALA A 655 -12.83 13.85 14.13
C ALA A 655 -14.26 13.44 13.76
N ALA A 656 -14.80 13.96 12.65
CA ALA A 656 -16.08 13.50 12.10
C ALA A 656 -16.04 12.01 11.71
N LYS A 657 -14.94 11.55 11.09
CA LYS A 657 -14.76 10.14 10.72
C LYS A 657 -14.75 9.23 11.93
N LEU A 658 -14.07 9.61 13.01
CA LEU A 658 -14.09 8.88 14.28
C LEU A 658 -15.48 8.83 14.92
N ALA A 659 -16.31 9.84 14.67
CA ALA A 659 -17.70 9.88 15.14
C ALA A 659 -18.68 9.06 14.26
N GLY A 660 -18.21 8.51 13.13
CA GLY A 660 -18.98 7.63 12.25
C GLY A 660 -19.56 8.30 11.00
N PHE A 661 -19.13 9.51 10.67
CA PHE A 661 -19.48 10.16 9.41
C PHE A 661 -18.64 9.62 8.26
N ARG A 662 -19.21 9.59 7.05
CA ARG A 662 -18.40 9.63 5.82
C ARG A 662 -17.86 11.03 5.61
N THR A 663 -16.68 11.15 5.04
CA THR A 663 -15.95 12.42 5.05
C THR A 663 -15.48 12.85 3.68
N ALA A 664 -15.67 14.13 3.38
CA ALA A 664 -15.26 14.73 2.12
C ALA A 664 -14.37 15.95 2.39
N TRP A 665 -13.18 15.97 1.79
CA TRP A 665 -12.20 17.02 2.02
C TRP A 665 -12.00 17.93 0.80
N VAL A 666 -12.05 19.24 1.03
CA VAL A 666 -11.86 20.27 -0.02
C VAL A 666 -10.46 20.85 0.04
N THR A 667 -9.76 20.91 -1.10
CA THR A 667 -8.32 21.21 -1.10
C THR A 667 -7.92 22.68 -0.94
N TYR A 668 -8.83 23.64 -1.12
CA TYR A 668 -8.44 25.06 -1.32
C TYR A 668 -8.01 25.83 -0.05
N GLU A 669 -8.13 25.25 1.14
CA GLU A 669 -7.79 25.91 2.40
C GLU A 669 -6.44 25.44 2.93
N GLU A 670 -6.32 24.14 3.23
CA GLU A 670 -5.10 23.56 3.80
C GLU A 670 -4.10 23.08 2.75
N PHE A 671 -4.54 22.95 1.49
CA PHE A 671 -3.76 22.52 0.30
C PHE A 671 -3.18 21.10 0.37
N TYR A 672 -2.91 20.57 1.56
CA TYR A 672 -2.32 19.26 1.82
C TYR A 672 -2.99 18.59 3.01
N SER A 673 -3.48 17.36 2.82
CA SER A 673 -4.35 16.69 3.79
C SER A 673 -3.64 16.05 5.00
N CYS A 674 -2.31 16.08 5.03
CA CYS A 674 -1.51 15.46 6.11
C CYS A 674 -1.96 14.02 6.46
N PRO A 675 -2.03 13.07 5.49
CA PRO A 675 -2.63 11.76 5.72
C PRO A 675 -1.88 10.89 6.74
N SER A 676 -0.61 11.18 7.00
CA SER A 676 0.17 10.56 8.07
C SER A 676 -0.28 10.94 9.48
N VAL A 677 -1.05 12.04 9.62
CA VAL A 677 -1.56 12.56 10.89
C VAL A 677 -3.04 12.25 11.04
N TYR A 678 -3.84 12.55 9.99
CA TYR A 678 -5.31 12.53 10.06
C TYR A 678 -5.96 11.39 9.26
N GLY A 679 -5.18 10.53 8.61
CA GLY A 679 -5.70 9.49 7.72
C GLY A 679 -6.25 10.05 6.41
N THR A 680 -7.01 9.24 5.67
CA THR A 680 -7.57 9.63 4.36
C THR A 680 -9.09 9.86 4.43
N PRO A 681 -9.57 11.02 3.95
CA PRO A 681 -11.00 11.26 3.70
C PRO A 681 -11.58 10.27 2.67
N ASP A 682 -12.90 10.05 2.71
CA ASP A 682 -13.58 9.13 1.78
C ASP A 682 -13.70 9.72 0.38
N VAL A 683 -13.86 11.04 0.30
CA VAL A 683 -13.91 11.81 -0.96
C VAL A 683 -12.97 13.01 -0.87
N VAL A 684 -12.32 13.35 -1.99
CA VAL A 684 -11.46 14.54 -2.12
C VAL A 684 -11.85 15.32 -3.38
N GLY A 685 -11.92 16.65 -3.29
CA GLY A 685 -12.30 17.51 -4.41
C GLY A 685 -11.68 18.90 -4.32
N ARG A 686 -11.52 19.56 -5.47
CA ARG A 686 -10.84 20.87 -5.56
C ARG A 686 -11.72 22.03 -5.09
N ASN A 687 -13.03 21.87 -5.16
CA ASN A 687 -14.03 22.85 -4.73
C ASN A 687 -15.32 22.13 -4.27
N LEU A 688 -16.31 22.90 -3.81
CA LEU A 688 -17.54 22.33 -3.24
C LEU A 688 -18.47 21.70 -4.29
N GLU A 689 -18.44 22.18 -5.55
CA GLU A 689 -19.19 21.60 -6.66
C GLU A 689 -18.67 20.19 -6.97
N GLU A 690 -17.35 20.02 -7.08
CA GLU A 690 -16.72 18.72 -7.32
C GLU A 690 -16.97 17.73 -6.17
N ILE A 691 -16.95 18.21 -4.92
CA ILE A 691 -17.31 17.38 -3.76
C ILE A 691 -18.75 16.91 -3.85
N ALA A 692 -19.70 17.79 -4.18
CA ALA A 692 -21.11 17.43 -4.27
C ALA A 692 -21.33 16.35 -5.35
N GLU A 693 -20.73 16.51 -6.52
CA GLU A 693 -20.79 15.51 -7.59
C GLU A 693 -20.21 14.16 -7.17
N LYS A 694 -19.05 14.17 -6.49
CA LYS A 694 -18.37 12.94 -6.03
C LYS A 694 -19.12 12.23 -4.90
N ILE A 695 -19.73 12.97 -3.96
CA ILE A 695 -20.58 12.39 -2.90
C ILE A 695 -21.78 11.67 -3.52
N LEU A 696 -22.50 12.32 -4.44
CA LEU A 696 -23.66 11.71 -5.10
C LEU A 696 -23.25 10.50 -5.96
N ALA A 697 -22.10 10.57 -6.63
CA ALA A 697 -21.55 9.43 -7.35
C ALA A 697 -21.20 8.25 -6.43
N PHE A 698 -20.61 8.53 -5.26
CA PHE A 698 -20.29 7.53 -4.25
C PHE A 698 -21.55 6.84 -3.72
N GLU A 699 -22.60 7.58 -3.40
CA GLU A 699 -23.87 7.01 -2.92
C GLU A 699 -24.63 6.25 -4.02
N ARG A 700 -24.53 6.68 -5.29
CA ARG A 700 -25.05 5.92 -6.44
C ARG A 700 -24.35 4.57 -6.59
N ASP A 701 -23.04 4.53 -6.43
CA ASP A 701 -22.24 3.30 -6.47
C ASP A 701 -22.54 2.36 -5.29
N LEU A 702 -22.97 2.89 -4.14
CA LEU A 702 -23.46 2.08 -3.02
C LEU A 702 -24.87 1.54 -3.27
N GLY A 703 -25.79 2.37 -3.79
CA GLY A 703 -27.16 1.96 -4.10
C GLY A 703 -27.25 0.94 -5.24
N SER A 704 -26.36 1.03 -6.23
CA SER A 704 -26.24 0.03 -7.31
C SER A 704 -25.76 -1.33 -6.80
N LYS A 705 -24.98 -1.37 -5.70
CA LYS A 705 -24.55 -2.60 -5.01
C LYS A 705 -25.66 -3.25 -4.19
N ALA A 706 -26.61 -2.47 -3.65
CA ALA A 706 -27.73 -2.98 -2.86
C ALA A 706 -28.85 -3.63 -3.69
N ASN A 707 -28.96 -3.28 -4.98
CA ASN A 707 -30.07 -3.68 -5.86
C ASN A 707 -29.69 -4.65 -6.99
N GLN A 708 -28.53 -5.31 -6.92
CA GLN A 708 -28.12 -6.28 -7.94
C GLN A 708 -27.83 -7.65 -7.31
N THR A 709 -28.66 -8.62 -7.72
CA THR A 709 -28.28 -9.76 -8.57
C THR A 709 -26.81 -10.18 -8.47
N PRO A 710 -26.51 -11.50 -8.32
CA PRO A 710 -25.18 -12.02 -8.03
C PRO A 710 -24.07 -11.26 -8.76
N VAL A 711 -23.05 -10.83 -8.01
CA VAL A 711 -21.88 -10.09 -8.52
C VAL A 711 -21.42 -10.74 -9.82
N LYS A 712 -21.62 -10.04 -10.94
CA LYS A 712 -21.04 -10.46 -12.21
C LYS A 712 -19.53 -10.45 -12.03
N ALA A 713 -18.88 -11.54 -12.43
CA ALA A 713 -17.43 -11.57 -12.54
C ALA A 713 -16.94 -10.35 -13.33
N TRP A 714 -15.76 -9.86 -12.99
CA TRP A 714 -15.13 -8.77 -13.71
C TRP A 714 -15.07 -9.11 -15.21
N THR A 715 -15.33 -8.13 -16.05
CA THR A 715 -15.29 -8.29 -17.50
C THR A 715 -14.30 -7.27 -18.04
N TYR A 716 -13.29 -7.74 -18.78
CA TYR A 716 -12.35 -6.88 -19.49
C TYR A 716 -12.88 -6.57 -20.88
N HIS A 717 -13.17 -5.29 -21.15
CA HIS A 717 -13.62 -4.83 -22.46
C HIS A 717 -12.39 -4.44 -23.29
N LYS A 718 -11.86 -5.40 -24.07
CA LYS A 718 -10.63 -5.23 -24.88
C LYS A 718 -10.67 -4.00 -25.81
N GLU A 719 -11.83 -3.68 -26.37
CA GLU A 719 -12.02 -2.58 -27.33
C GLU A 719 -12.11 -1.20 -26.65
N GLN A 720 -12.71 -1.16 -25.46
CA GLN A 720 -12.95 0.07 -24.69
C GLN A 720 -11.86 0.30 -23.65
N GLN A 721 -11.01 -0.71 -23.45
CA GLN A 721 -9.83 -0.59 -22.63
C GLN A 721 -10.23 -0.22 -21.18
N GLU A 722 -11.37 -0.76 -20.71
CA GLU A 722 -12.05 -0.42 -19.46
C GLU A 722 -12.37 -1.70 -18.65
N GLN A 723 -12.20 -1.61 -17.33
CA GLN A 723 -12.56 -2.64 -16.37
C GLN A 723 -13.84 -2.21 -15.62
N THR A 724 -14.78 -3.15 -15.47
CA THR A 724 -15.96 -2.97 -14.61
C THR A 724 -15.84 -3.87 -13.36
N ASN A 725 -16.17 -3.31 -12.18
CA ASN A 725 -16.15 -3.91 -10.82
C ASN A 725 -14.76 -3.98 -10.12
N LYS A 726 -14.77 -3.86 -8.76
CA LYS A 726 -13.57 -3.93 -7.91
C LYS A 726 -13.11 -5.39 -7.72
N ALA A 727 -11.91 -5.69 -8.18
CA ALA A 727 -11.19 -6.93 -7.95
C ALA A 727 -10.80 -7.13 -6.47
N SER A 728 -10.48 -8.37 -6.08
CA SER A 728 -9.90 -8.69 -4.75
C SER A 728 -8.55 -7.98 -4.60
N GLN A 729 -8.48 -6.98 -3.71
CA GLN A 729 -7.25 -6.20 -3.49
C GLN A 729 -6.25 -6.98 -2.63
N HIS A 730 -5.06 -7.22 -3.20
CA HIS A 730 -3.90 -7.92 -2.64
C HIS A 730 -3.96 -9.45 -2.48
N THR A 731 -3.03 -10.10 -3.17
CA THR A 731 -2.74 -11.53 -3.20
C THR A 731 -1.25 -11.70 -2.91
N SER A 732 -0.82 -11.41 -1.69
CA SER A 732 0.61 -11.48 -1.37
C SER A 732 1.10 -12.93 -1.41
N PHE A 733 1.94 -13.22 -2.40
CA PHE A 733 2.53 -14.55 -2.68
C PHE A 733 3.79 -14.86 -1.85
N SER A 734 4.45 -13.84 -1.30
CA SER A 734 5.65 -13.99 -0.47
C SER A 734 5.34 -14.20 1.02
N ASP A 735 6.30 -14.64 1.82
CA ASP A 735 6.19 -14.68 3.29
C ASP A 735 6.24 -13.27 3.94
N PHE A 736 6.38 -12.16 3.17
CA PHE A 736 6.43 -10.78 3.70
C PHE A 736 5.20 -10.27 4.48
N PRO A 737 3.94 -10.65 4.19
CA PRO A 737 2.78 -10.24 4.98
C PRO A 737 2.93 -10.55 6.47
N PHE A 738 3.73 -11.57 6.79
CA PHE A 738 4.10 -11.93 8.15
C PHE A 738 4.79 -10.80 8.92
N LEU A 739 5.57 -9.95 8.24
CA LEU A 739 6.28 -8.80 8.83
C LEU A 739 5.41 -7.54 8.96
N LEU A 740 4.33 -7.43 8.18
CA LEU A 740 3.45 -6.26 8.13
C LEU A 740 2.00 -6.64 8.46
N PRO A 741 1.71 -7.12 9.69
CA PRO A 741 0.42 -7.71 10.06
C PRO A 741 -0.79 -6.74 9.97
N ASN A 742 -0.58 -5.44 9.76
CA ASN A 742 -1.65 -4.44 9.70
C ASN A 742 -2.02 -3.97 8.28
N MET A 743 -1.37 -4.46 7.22
CA MET A 743 -1.75 -4.09 5.84
C MET A 743 -2.78 -5.04 5.21
N ALA A 744 -3.27 -6.05 5.93
CA ALA A 744 -4.14 -7.10 5.38
C ALA A 744 -5.62 -7.03 5.79
N LYS A 745 -6.09 -5.92 6.39
CA LYS A 745 -7.54 -5.70 6.59
C LYS A 745 -8.15 -5.04 5.36
N PHE A 746 -8.19 -5.76 4.25
CA PHE A 746 -9.01 -5.42 3.08
C PHE A 746 -10.18 -6.41 2.99
N VAL A 747 -11.39 -5.88 2.86
CA VAL A 747 -12.63 -6.67 2.75
C VAL A 747 -12.62 -7.40 1.41
N GLY A 748 -12.79 -8.73 1.40
CA GLY A 748 -12.90 -9.55 0.17
C GLY A 748 -11.65 -10.32 -0.31
N THR A 749 -10.60 -10.45 0.51
CA THR A 749 -9.33 -11.09 0.09
C THR A 749 -9.32 -12.63 0.20
N VAL A 750 -8.55 -13.33 -0.63
CA VAL A 750 -8.20 -14.75 -0.38
C VAL A 750 -7.03 -14.78 0.61
N PRO A 751 -7.04 -15.63 1.64
CA PRO A 751 -5.89 -15.74 2.56
C PRO A 751 -4.59 -16.01 1.78
N SER A 752 -3.48 -15.36 2.14
CA SER A 752 -2.16 -15.57 1.50
C SER A 752 -1.77 -17.05 1.41
N GLN A 753 -2.16 -17.83 2.41
CA GLN A 753 -1.97 -19.29 2.47
C GLN A 753 -2.67 -20.02 1.32
N SER A 754 -3.90 -19.64 0.97
CA SER A 754 -4.67 -20.31 -0.08
C SER A 754 -4.12 -20.00 -1.49
N ILE A 755 -3.60 -18.80 -1.71
CA ILE A 755 -2.91 -18.44 -2.96
C ILE A 755 -1.62 -19.26 -3.12
N LEU A 756 -0.86 -19.41 -2.03
CA LEU A 756 0.33 -20.24 -1.99
C LEU A 756 0.00 -21.71 -2.34
N GLU A 757 -1.07 -22.26 -1.76
CA GLU A 757 -1.55 -23.63 -2.01
C GLU A 757 -1.90 -23.84 -3.49
N VAL A 758 -2.69 -22.94 -4.08
CA VAL A 758 -3.05 -22.99 -5.51
C VAL A 758 -1.81 -22.97 -6.40
N ASN A 759 -0.93 -21.98 -6.21
CA ASN A 759 0.29 -21.87 -7.00
C ASN A 759 1.17 -23.12 -6.87
N SER A 760 1.29 -23.65 -5.64
CA SER A 760 2.04 -24.88 -5.37
C SER A 760 1.42 -26.07 -6.09
N ASN A 761 0.08 -26.20 -6.07
CA ASN A 761 -0.62 -27.34 -6.67
C ASN A 761 -0.56 -27.32 -8.21
N ILE A 762 -0.70 -26.15 -8.83
CA ILE A 762 -0.48 -25.98 -10.27
C ILE A 762 0.94 -26.41 -10.63
N THR A 763 1.94 -25.89 -9.91
CA THR A 763 3.35 -26.20 -10.14
C THR A 763 3.66 -27.69 -9.97
N LYS A 764 3.15 -28.33 -8.90
CA LYS A 764 3.30 -29.77 -8.68
C LYS A 764 2.73 -30.58 -9.85
N ARG A 765 1.57 -30.20 -10.39
CA ARG A 765 0.96 -30.89 -11.54
C ARG A 765 1.80 -30.75 -12.81
N MET A 766 2.30 -29.55 -13.09
CA MET A 766 3.16 -29.29 -14.25
C MET A 766 4.48 -30.07 -14.19
N ILE A 767 5.10 -30.11 -13.00
CA ILE A 767 6.43 -30.69 -12.80
C ILE A 767 6.36 -32.20 -12.61
N LEU A 768 5.48 -32.70 -11.71
CA LEU A 768 5.44 -34.11 -11.33
C LEU A 768 4.53 -34.96 -12.23
N GLN A 769 3.45 -34.39 -12.76
CA GLN A 769 2.48 -35.13 -13.58
C GLN A 769 2.67 -34.89 -15.09
N GLY A 770 3.57 -33.97 -15.47
CA GLY A 770 3.77 -33.59 -16.88
C GLY A 770 2.57 -32.89 -17.52
N LYS A 771 1.53 -32.54 -16.74
CA LYS A 771 0.35 -31.82 -17.23
C LYS A 771 0.68 -30.35 -17.31
N ARG A 772 1.28 -29.93 -18.41
CA ARG A 772 1.78 -28.56 -18.60
C ARG A 772 0.83 -27.72 -19.43
N GLU A 773 0.25 -28.30 -20.46
CA GLU A 773 -0.63 -27.57 -21.36
C GLU A 773 -2.08 -27.60 -20.89
N GLU A 774 -2.88 -26.63 -21.36
CA GLU A 774 -4.31 -26.59 -21.06
C GLU A 774 -5.05 -27.82 -21.58
N SER A 775 -4.65 -28.31 -22.76
CA SER A 775 -5.16 -29.54 -23.38
C SER A 775 -4.84 -30.77 -22.55
N ASP A 776 -3.71 -30.75 -21.84
CA ASP A 776 -3.25 -31.85 -20.99
C ASP A 776 -3.96 -31.84 -19.61
N GLY A 777 -4.84 -30.87 -19.39
CA GLY A 777 -5.63 -30.75 -18.18
C GLY A 777 -4.82 -30.29 -16.98
N VAL A 778 -3.82 -29.42 -17.15
CA VAL A 778 -3.08 -28.80 -16.02
C VAL A 778 -4.03 -28.23 -14.96
N PHE A 779 -5.17 -27.67 -15.42
CA PHE A 779 -6.20 -27.12 -14.55
C PHE A 779 -7.32 -28.11 -14.18
N THR A 780 -7.52 -29.17 -14.96
CA THR A 780 -8.65 -30.11 -14.80
C THR A 780 -8.61 -30.86 -13.47
N GLY A 781 -9.63 -30.72 -12.62
CA GLY A 781 -9.67 -31.38 -11.31
C GLY A 781 -8.67 -30.81 -10.30
N LEU A 782 -8.24 -29.56 -10.45
CA LEU A 782 -7.63 -28.81 -9.35
C LEU A 782 -8.65 -28.72 -8.23
N LYS A 783 -8.28 -29.12 -7.01
CA LYS A 783 -9.15 -29.10 -5.83
C LYS A 783 -8.51 -28.29 -4.70
N GLY A 784 -9.31 -27.71 -3.81
CA GLY A 784 -8.83 -27.11 -2.57
C GLY A 784 -8.39 -28.20 -1.58
N ASP A 785 -7.24 -28.02 -0.92
CA ASP A 785 -6.70 -29.05 -0.02
C ASP A 785 -7.56 -29.23 1.25
N LYS A 786 -8.27 -28.18 1.69
CA LYS A 786 -9.12 -28.20 2.88
C LYS A 786 -10.53 -28.73 2.63
N ASP A 787 -11.09 -28.46 1.46
CA ASP A 787 -12.49 -28.75 1.14
C ASP A 787 -12.65 -29.84 0.07
N ALA A 788 -11.57 -30.24 -0.60
CA ALA A 788 -11.54 -31.20 -1.71
C ALA A 788 -12.40 -30.80 -2.92
N GLN A 789 -12.72 -29.51 -3.06
CA GLN A 789 -13.68 -29.02 -4.03
C GLN A 789 -12.99 -28.41 -5.25
N GLU A 790 -13.57 -28.62 -6.42
CA GLU A 790 -12.92 -28.24 -7.67
C GLU A 790 -12.88 -26.72 -7.84
N TRP A 791 -11.69 -26.20 -8.15
CA TRP A 791 -11.53 -24.80 -8.50
C TRP A 791 -12.21 -24.52 -9.83
N ARG A 792 -13.07 -23.50 -9.86
CA ARG A 792 -13.72 -23.05 -11.10
C ARG A 792 -12.65 -22.53 -12.04
N ILE A 793 -12.78 -22.79 -13.34
CA ILE A 793 -11.87 -22.35 -14.40
C ILE A 793 -12.70 -21.70 -15.50
N TRP A 794 -12.52 -20.39 -15.69
CA TRP A 794 -13.02 -19.70 -16.88
C TRP A 794 -11.93 -19.69 -17.96
N LYS A 795 -12.30 -19.58 -19.25
CA LYS A 795 -11.37 -19.39 -20.37
C LYS A 795 -11.79 -18.16 -21.17
N GLU A 796 -10.84 -17.28 -21.47
CA GLU A 796 -11.08 -16.09 -22.29
C GLU A 796 -11.67 -16.48 -23.66
N GLY A 797 -12.65 -15.72 -24.15
CA GLY A 797 -13.38 -16.02 -25.39
C GLY A 797 -14.44 -17.12 -25.30
N LYS A 798 -14.66 -17.73 -24.12
CA LYS A 798 -15.79 -18.64 -23.86
C LYS A 798 -16.82 -18.00 -22.94
N ALA A 799 -18.09 -18.35 -23.15
CA ALA A 799 -19.17 -17.93 -22.27
C ALA A 799 -18.86 -18.36 -20.84
N GLN A 800 -18.97 -17.41 -19.90
CA GLN A 800 -18.75 -17.67 -18.49
C GLN A 800 -19.71 -18.77 -18.00
N PRO A 801 -19.22 -19.84 -17.35
CA PRO A 801 -20.09 -20.83 -16.72
C PRO A 801 -21.00 -20.15 -15.69
N LYS A 802 -22.33 -20.25 -15.89
CA LYS A 802 -23.34 -19.56 -15.07
C LYS A 802 -23.88 -20.40 -13.90
N GLU A 803 -23.79 -21.73 -13.98
CA GLU A 803 -24.32 -22.66 -12.97
C GLU A 803 -23.31 -23.77 -12.66
N LEU A 804 -23.30 -24.24 -11.40
CA LEU A 804 -22.53 -25.40 -10.92
C LEU A 804 -23.47 -26.34 -10.18
N ASP A 805 -23.17 -27.64 -10.27
CA ASP A 805 -23.77 -28.67 -9.42
C ASP A 805 -23.53 -28.32 -7.94
N ALA A 806 -24.59 -28.34 -7.13
CA ALA A 806 -24.57 -27.87 -5.74
C ALA A 806 -23.62 -28.69 -4.84
N SER A 807 -23.20 -29.87 -5.29
CA SER A 807 -22.22 -30.72 -4.62
C SER A 807 -20.76 -30.28 -4.78
N ALA A 808 -20.46 -29.31 -5.65
CA ALA A 808 -19.10 -28.92 -6.05
C ALA A 808 -18.56 -27.63 -5.37
N ILE A 809 -18.97 -27.30 -4.13
CA ILE A 809 -18.66 -26.03 -3.46
C ILE A 809 -17.70 -26.23 -2.28
N GLY A 810 -16.49 -25.67 -2.41
CA GLY A 810 -15.46 -25.62 -1.39
C GLY A 810 -15.52 -24.39 -0.52
N SER A 811 -15.34 -24.56 0.79
CA SER A 811 -15.25 -23.45 1.75
C SER A 811 -14.17 -23.69 2.78
N ASP A 812 -13.38 -22.65 3.07
CA ASP A 812 -12.46 -22.59 4.23
C ASP A 812 -13.19 -22.29 5.56
N GLY A 813 -14.52 -22.36 5.55
CA GLY A 813 -15.40 -21.98 6.64
C GLY A 813 -16.09 -20.63 6.45
N HIS A 814 -15.54 -19.69 5.65
CA HIS A 814 -16.13 -18.35 5.47
C HIS A 814 -16.08 -17.79 4.03
N ARG A 815 -15.28 -18.37 3.12
CA ARG A 815 -15.11 -17.87 1.74
C ARG A 815 -15.08 -19.03 0.73
N VAL A 816 -15.41 -18.73 -0.52
CA VAL A 816 -15.31 -19.65 -1.66
C VAL A 816 -14.38 -19.01 -2.68
N GLY A 817 -13.41 -19.75 -3.22
CA GLY A 817 -12.46 -19.25 -4.21
C GLY A 817 -12.83 -19.69 -5.64
N ARG A 818 -12.42 -18.91 -6.65
CA ARG A 818 -12.44 -19.29 -8.09
C ARG A 818 -10.99 -19.20 -8.62
N LEU A 819 -10.66 -19.90 -9.71
CA LEU A 819 -9.49 -19.60 -10.55
C LEU A 819 -9.99 -19.04 -11.89
N ILE A 820 -9.39 -17.97 -12.41
CA ILE A 820 -9.83 -17.36 -13.68
C ILE A 820 -8.73 -17.58 -14.71
N VAL A 821 -8.83 -18.63 -15.52
CA VAL A 821 -7.79 -18.94 -16.52
C VAL A 821 -7.94 -18.04 -17.75
N HIS A 822 -6.96 -17.18 -17.99
CA HIS A 822 -6.88 -16.41 -19.24
C HIS A 822 -6.26 -17.27 -20.33
N ALA A 823 -7.04 -18.17 -20.92
CA ALA A 823 -6.58 -18.95 -22.06
C ALA A 823 -6.24 -18.01 -23.24
N LEU A 824 -4.94 -17.74 -23.43
CA LEU A 824 -4.40 -16.97 -24.56
C LEU A 824 -4.45 -17.75 -25.87
#